data_AF-A0A7C7VWN1-F1
#
_entry.id   AF-A0A7C7VWN1-F1
#
_cell.length_a   1.000
_cell.length_b   1.000
_cell.length_c   1.000
_cell.angle_alpha   90.00
_cell.angle_beta   90.00
_cell.angle_gamma   90.00
#
_symmetry.space_group_name_H-M   'P 1'
#
loop_
_entity.id
_entity.type
_entity.pdbx_description
1 polymer ?
#
loop_
_entity_poly.entity_id
_entity_poly.type
_entity_poly.pdbx_seq_one_letter_code
_entity_poly.pdbx_strand_id
1 'polypeptide(L)'
;WCEGELARYPLGWGGFGNPFREADCARTIAPAYDWIYNTLSDEERKFIEDSLREKALYWLDDCVKFRFPANMNQGAVFGSGYALAVLVLRNRYRDIEPLVQRALDAMHRVCALYFGDDGWAPEGFGYWAYTMNTAITALTPLARATKIDIRKWLPHGLRRGILYPFHMRSLASQTFAGLNFNDAHYRTRPPSAVLLFYATVLGDARARWLWEQIYGEAHPPADFLSFLWCEPTVKSQPARLEHAFRFGERSATFLRTGAQFGETLFALQTSGVRQGHYHRDRNSFIIEAFGERLVVDAGQISYSDPTHQELKKARLHNTVTADDIDQDFPKAPYVVVQRLCTTPAIDYIRADATNAYSRLRRSVRHVVFLRPATFVMIDEIAANEPVSASFNMMLLAPPRVNGATVRIMKRRAELLCRIVAPMDVEPLISQWRTDSGTGHHISLRTQAKAREHTLVTALVAMPKDAREPSIKPLTVSGGIGVAIAHGDARDIAAFRTSTREMRMSEFSTDARVVAIRFRNENVRAVALCDGARLTIGDFAVRTDKVTSALVHLRHRGVLVIGASGRDGATITVQLPEGAFTRQFMHRATALCRAANSKWREVGVRVNAQRRECAIRLPSADADWCIAVVNPPSGMSLDDYASPRITSVSVDGMVFDTTAEIYIGAKLPRVIRVEVEDDESAIDESALALICDGRVVRNAVRIISKLRGGKYTELECRIPHELQLPPTDGAPLMRRFILRIDDFGLYPHTAQIAFVHHSPMRIAKGAIFLSDLKPVRAFSHGGVKRDCDYFGDELSVAGMHFKKGLLIHPEVGRGAPFAEVVYDLTKLPPRRWFIAVVGIEDDASMRGSVTFCVEVLRNGDWQRIYESPVMRRIDGVRFVRVNIVGAKMLRLLCTDAGDSINSDHAVWGLARLE
;
A
#
# COMPACT_ATOMS: atom_id res chain seq x y z
N TRP A 1 4.81 5.11 -33.87
CA TRP A 1 4.44 4.11 -32.85
C TRP A 1 3.11 3.49 -33.25
N CYS A 2 3.13 2.52 -34.15
CA CYS A 2 1.99 1.62 -34.38
C CYS A 2 2.52 0.21 -34.11
N GLU A 3 1.88 -0.52 -33.20
CA GLU A 3 2.02 -1.98 -33.09
C GLU A 3 0.74 -2.61 -33.65
N GLY A 4 0.86 -3.78 -34.31
CA GLY A 4 -0.27 -4.52 -34.92
C GLY A 4 -0.14 -4.72 -36.44
N GLU A 5 -1.15 -5.33 -37.07
CA GLU A 5 -1.21 -5.56 -38.53
C GLU A 5 -0.97 -4.28 -39.34
N LEU A 6 -1.46 -3.14 -38.83
CA LEU A 6 -1.30 -1.82 -39.45
C LEU A 6 0.18 -1.39 -39.59
N ALA A 7 1.07 -1.89 -38.73
CA ALA A 7 2.50 -1.61 -38.78
C ALA A 7 3.28 -2.54 -39.74
N ARG A 8 2.63 -3.62 -40.21
CA ARG A 8 3.25 -4.65 -41.07
C ARG A 8 3.06 -4.38 -42.56
N TYR A 9 2.37 -3.32 -42.94
CA TYR A 9 2.23 -2.90 -44.33
C TYR A 9 3.47 -2.08 -44.77
N PRO A 10 4.34 -2.62 -45.65
CA PRO A 10 5.66 -2.04 -45.94
C PRO A 10 5.64 -0.69 -46.68
N LEU A 11 4.47 -0.19 -47.08
CA LEU A 11 4.32 1.02 -47.90
C LEU A 11 3.47 2.12 -47.26
N GLY A 12 3.01 1.92 -46.01
CA GLY A 12 1.88 2.68 -45.50
C GLY A 12 0.65 2.51 -46.42
N TRP A 13 -0.53 2.89 -45.97
CA TRP A 13 -1.52 3.28 -46.95
C TRP A 13 -1.03 4.61 -47.54
N GLY A 14 -0.51 4.55 -48.77
CA GLY A 14 -0.25 5.69 -49.66
C GLY A 14 0.29 6.96 -48.97
N GLY A 15 1.52 6.91 -48.48
CA GLY A 15 2.39 8.07 -48.20
C GLY A 15 1.72 9.36 -47.73
N PHE A 16 1.46 9.48 -46.42
CA PHE A 16 1.80 10.65 -45.56
C PHE A 16 1.17 10.57 -44.14
N GLY A 17 0.27 9.63 -43.86
CA GLY A 17 -0.44 9.57 -42.57
C GLY A 17 0.29 8.79 -41.46
N ASN A 18 0.37 9.37 -40.26
CA ASN A 18 0.66 8.69 -38.99
C ASN A 18 -0.53 8.93 -38.05
N PRO A 19 -1.55 8.04 -37.98
CA PRO A 19 -2.87 8.33 -37.40
C PRO A 19 -2.87 8.94 -36.00
N PHE A 20 -1.83 8.70 -35.21
CA PHE A 20 -1.62 9.37 -33.93
C PHE A 20 -1.37 10.88 -34.08
N ARG A 21 -0.50 11.29 -35.02
CA ARG A 21 -0.24 12.71 -35.33
C ARG A 21 -1.47 13.39 -35.87
N GLU A 22 -2.20 12.75 -36.80
CA GLU A 22 -3.42 13.31 -37.34
C GLU A 22 -4.50 13.48 -36.26
N ALA A 23 -4.70 12.46 -35.41
CA ALA A 23 -5.63 12.53 -34.29
C ALA A 23 -5.23 13.65 -33.31
N ASP A 24 -3.94 13.77 -32.98
CA ASP A 24 -3.43 14.78 -32.06
C ASP A 24 -3.61 16.20 -32.61
N CYS A 25 -3.26 16.41 -33.88
CA CYS A 25 -3.49 17.68 -34.58
C CYS A 25 -4.99 18.01 -34.61
N ALA A 26 -5.86 17.06 -34.96
CA ALA A 26 -7.30 17.28 -34.99
C ALA A 26 -7.87 17.64 -33.61
N ARG A 27 -7.47 16.93 -32.54
CA ARG A 27 -7.89 17.22 -31.17
C ARG A 27 -7.46 18.60 -30.67
N THR A 28 -6.38 19.14 -31.23
CA THR A 28 -5.85 20.46 -30.86
C THR A 28 -6.46 21.57 -31.70
N ILE A 29 -6.45 21.40 -33.02
CA ILE A 29 -6.86 22.43 -33.99
C ILE A 29 -8.38 22.62 -33.97
N ALA A 30 -9.19 21.56 -33.87
CA ALA A 30 -10.64 21.70 -33.95
C ALA A 30 -11.23 22.55 -32.79
N PRO A 31 -10.89 22.33 -31.51
CA PRO A 31 -11.34 23.22 -30.43
C PRO A 31 -10.80 24.65 -30.57
N ALA A 32 -9.53 24.82 -30.95
CA ALA A 32 -8.96 26.14 -31.15
C ALA A 32 -9.70 26.92 -32.25
N TYR A 33 -9.98 26.25 -33.37
CA TYR A 33 -10.76 26.78 -34.47
C TYR A 33 -12.18 27.21 -34.05
N ASP A 34 -12.87 26.37 -33.27
CA ASP A 34 -14.20 26.70 -32.72
C ASP A 34 -14.16 27.98 -31.88
N TRP A 35 -13.14 28.16 -31.02
CA TRP A 35 -13.03 29.33 -30.15
C TRP A 35 -12.71 30.62 -30.89
N ILE A 36 -11.86 30.56 -31.92
CA ILE A 36 -11.44 31.75 -32.67
C ILE A 36 -12.23 31.94 -33.97
N TYR A 37 -13.24 31.11 -34.24
CA TYR A 37 -13.98 31.07 -35.51
C TYR A 37 -14.38 32.45 -36.01
N ASN A 38 -14.96 33.28 -35.12
CA ASN A 38 -15.47 34.61 -35.44
C ASN A 38 -14.38 35.66 -35.71
N THR A 39 -13.12 35.35 -35.41
CA THR A 39 -11.96 36.26 -35.64
C THR A 39 -11.25 35.99 -36.96
N LEU A 40 -11.52 34.85 -37.59
CA LEU A 40 -10.89 34.40 -38.83
C LEU A 40 -11.65 34.90 -40.06
N SER A 41 -10.93 35.17 -41.15
CA SER A 41 -11.52 35.39 -42.48
C SER A 41 -12.12 34.10 -43.04
N ASP A 42 -12.98 34.21 -44.05
CA ASP A 42 -13.56 33.03 -44.71
C ASP A 42 -12.51 32.18 -45.43
N GLU A 43 -11.44 32.78 -45.94
CA GLU A 43 -10.29 32.11 -46.53
C GLU A 43 -9.49 31.33 -45.47
N GLU A 44 -9.22 31.94 -44.32
CA GLU A 44 -8.52 31.29 -43.20
C GLU A 44 -9.33 30.11 -42.65
N ARG A 45 -10.65 30.30 -42.47
CA ARG A 45 -11.58 29.23 -42.08
C ARG A 45 -11.51 28.07 -43.07
N LYS A 46 -11.64 28.37 -44.36
CA LYS A 46 -11.59 27.36 -45.42
C LYS A 46 -10.25 26.61 -45.42
N PHE A 47 -9.12 27.30 -45.25
CA PHE A 47 -7.80 26.68 -45.20
C PHE A 47 -7.67 25.67 -44.03
N ILE A 48 -8.17 26.04 -42.84
CA ILE A 48 -8.16 25.18 -41.66
C ILE A 48 -9.10 23.98 -41.88
N GLU A 49 -10.30 24.21 -42.39
CA GLU A 49 -11.30 23.17 -42.65
C GLU A 49 -10.83 22.17 -43.72
N ASP A 50 -10.27 22.64 -44.84
CA ASP A 50 -9.67 21.78 -45.87
C ASP A 50 -8.50 20.97 -45.30
N SER A 51 -7.63 21.61 -44.49
CA SER A 51 -6.53 20.93 -43.83
C SER A 51 -7.00 19.84 -42.86
N LEU A 52 -8.02 20.11 -42.04
CA LEU A 52 -8.60 19.11 -41.13
C LEU A 52 -9.22 17.94 -41.90
N ARG A 53 -9.92 18.23 -43.01
CA ARG A 53 -10.55 17.20 -43.84
C ARG A 53 -9.51 16.31 -44.52
N GLU A 54 -8.56 16.91 -45.24
CA GLU A 54 -7.64 16.19 -46.12
C GLU A 54 -6.47 15.56 -45.37
N LYS A 55 -5.99 16.24 -44.32
CA LYS A 55 -4.81 15.77 -43.56
C LYS A 55 -5.19 14.94 -42.36
N ALA A 56 -6.41 14.99 -41.83
CA ALA A 56 -6.81 14.21 -40.66
C ALA A 56 -8.04 13.32 -40.90
N LEU A 57 -9.17 13.90 -41.32
CA LEU A 57 -10.45 13.17 -41.34
C LEU A 57 -10.40 11.90 -42.18
N TYR A 58 -9.82 11.94 -43.39
CA TYR A 58 -9.74 10.76 -44.27
C TYR A 58 -9.03 9.58 -43.60
N TRP A 59 -7.88 9.82 -42.97
CA TRP A 59 -7.10 8.79 -42.29
C TRP A 59 -7.80 8.26 -41.04
N LEU A 60 -8.42 9.15 -40.27
CA LEU A 60 -9.12 8.77 -39.04
C LEU A 60 -10.42 8.01 -39.34
N ASP A 61 -11.10 8.33 -40.44
CA ASP A 61 -12.32 7.63 -40.87
C ASP A 61 -12.08 6.13 -41.06
N ASP A 62 -10.95 5.75 -41.66
CA ASP A 62 -10.60 4.35 -41.80
C ASP A 62 -10.28 3.70 -40.46
N CYS A 63 -9.57 4.40 -39.58
CA CYS A 63 -9.26 3.90 -38.24
C CYS A 63 -10.51 3.58 -37.40
N VAL A 64 -11.52 4.48 -37.43
CA VAL A 64 -12.73 4.33 -36.59
C VAL A 64 -13.72 3.28 -37.11
N LYS A 65 -13.61 2.85 -38.37
CA LYS A 65 -14.38 1.72 -38.93
C LYS A 65 -13.92 0.38 -38.36
N PHE A 66 -12.64 0.24 -38.00
CA PHE A 66 -12.12 -0.99 -37.45
C PHE A 66 -12.56 -1.20 -36.00
N ARG A 67 -12.95 -2.43 -35.67
CA ARG A 67 -13.26 -2.83 -34.30
C ARG A 67 -12.01 -2.93 -33.43
N PHE A 68 -10.87 -3.25 -34.03
CA PHE A 68 -9.63 -3.56 -33.32
C PHE A 68 -9.14 -2.41 -32.42
N PRO A 69 -8.97 -1.17 -32.92
CA PRO A 69 -8.53 -0.03 -32.09
C PRO A 69 -9.44 0.24 -30.88
N ALA A 70 -10.74 -0.04 -30.99
CA ALA A 70 -11.70 0.20 -29.91
C ALA A 70 -11.48 -0.68 -28.66
N ASN A 71 -10.63 -1.73 -28.74
CA ASN A 71 -10.29 -2.58 -27.60
C ASN A 71 -9.08 -2.06 -26.79
N MET A 72 -8.47 -0.94 -27.18
CA MET A 72 -7.26 -0.36 -26.57
C MET A 72 -7.31 1.18 -26.58
N ASN A 73 -6.30 1.84 -26.00
CA ASN A 73 -6.21 3.30 -25.96
C ASN A 73 -6.33 3.98 -27.34
N GLN A 74 -5.85 3.31 -28.41
CA GLN A 74 -5.85 3.85 -29.77
C GLN A 74 -7.25 4.23 -30.27
N GLY A 75 -8.27 3.44 -29.91
CA GLY A 75 -9.64 3.74 -30.29
C GLY A 75 -10.12 5.08 -29.71
N ALA A 76 -9.75 5.40 -28.47
CA ALA A 76 -10.05 6.70 -27.88
C ALA A 76 -9.29 7.82 -28.60
N VAL A 77 -8.01 7.61 -28.95
CA VAL A 77 -7.18 8.61 -29.66
C VAL A 77 -7.80 8.93 -31.02
N PHE A 78 -7.98 7.92 -31.88
CA PHE A 78 -8.48 8.10 -33.24
C PHE A 78 -9.93 8.58 -33.24
N GLY A 79 -10.77 7.97 -32.40
CA GLY A 79 -12.18 8.35 -32.26
C GLY A 79 -12.37 9.79 -31.80
N SER A 80 -11.53 10.27 -30.87
CA SER A 80 -11.64 11.65 -30.38
C SER A 80 -11.20 12.67 -31.42
N GLY A 81 -10.09 12.42 -32.14
CA GLY A 81 -9.66 13.27 -33.25
C GLY A 81 -10.70 13.32 -34.37
N TYR A 82 -11.24 12.15 -34.75
CA TYR A 82 -12.30 12.02 -35.75
C TYR A 82 -13.54 12.82 -35.33
N ALA A 83 -14.03 12.61 -34.11
CA ALA A 83 -15.23 13.26 -33.60
C ALA A 83 -15.11 14.79 -33.60
N LEU A 84 -14.00 15.33 -33.10
CA LEU A 84 -13.80 16.78 -33.05
C LEU A 84 -13.65 17.39 -34.45
N ALA A 85 -12.94 16.74 -35.38
CA ALA A 85 -12.84 17.20 -36.76
C ALA A 85 -14.21 17.23 -37.45
N VAL A 86 -14.99 16.16 -37.33
CA VAL A 86 -16.35 16.07 -37.89
C VAL A 86 -17.26 17.19 -37.36
N LEU A 87 -17.18 17.49 -36.06
CA LEU A 87 -18.03 18.51 -35.43
C LEU A 87 -17.79 19.92 -35.97
N VAL A 88 -16.54 20.30 -36.27
CA VAL A 88 -16.25 21.63 -36.81
C VAL A 88 -16.49 21.73 -38.31
N LEU A 89 -16.33 20.62 -39.06
CA LEU A 89 -16.53 20.58 -40.50
C LEU A 89 -18.01 20.59 -40.93
N ARG A 90 -18.92 20.19 -40.03
CA ARG A 90 -20.36 20.04 -40.32
C ARG A 90 -21.05 21.32 -40.82
N ASN A 91 -20.53 22.49 -40.45
CA ASN A 91 -21.14 23.77 -40.81
C ASN A 91 -20.92 24.12 -42.28
N ARG A 92 -19.77 23.75 -42.85
CA ARG A 92 -19.44 24.01 -44.26
C ARG A 92 -19.82 22.86 -45.18
N TYR A 93 -19.57 21.63 -44.75
CA TYR A 93 -19.71 20.43 -45.59
C TYR A 93 -20.95 19.64 -45.19
N ARG A 94 -22.04 19.78 -45.96
CA ARG A 94 -23.34 19.14 -45.65
C ARG A 94 -23.29 17.60 -45.72
N ASP A 95 -22.36 17.05 -46.48
CA ASP A 95 -22.10 15.61 -46.62
C ASP A 95 -21.40 14.99 -45.38
N ILE A 96 -20.98 15.81 -44.41
CA ILE A 96 -20.38 15.35 -43.14
C ILE A 96 -21.42 14.90 -42.11
N GLU A 97 -22.70 15.26 -42.23
CA GLU A 97 -23.70 14.94 -41.19
C GLU A 97 -23.79 13.42 -40.87
N PRO A 98 -23.76 12.48 -41.84
CA PRO A 98 -23.69 11.04 -41.55
C PRO A 98 -22.44 10.61 -40.76
N LEU A 99 -21.34 11.38 -40.87
CA LEU A 99 -20.10 11.11 -40.16
C LEU A 99 -20.20 11.46 -38.67
N VAL A 100 -21.12 12.35 -38.27
CA VAL A 100 -21.42 12.65 -36.86
C VAL A 100 -21.97 11.42 -36.16
N GLN A 101 -22.89 10.70 -36.80
CA GLN A 101 -23.41 9.44 -36.26
C GLN A 101 -22.31 8.38 -36.17
N ARG A 102 -21.42 8.30 -37.16
CA ARG A 102 -20.26 7.40 -37.09
C ARG A 102 -19.32 7.74 -35.93
N ALA A 103 -19.12 9.02 -35.65
CA ALA A 103 -18.32 9.47 -34.50
C ALA A 103 -18.95 9.02 -33.17
N LEU A 104 -20.28 9.17 -33.04
CA LEU A 104 -21.03 8.65 -31.89
C LEU A 104 -20.84 7.14 -31.75
N ASP A 105 -21.07 6.38 -32.82
CA ASP A 105 -20.99 4.92 -32.80
C ASP A 105 -19.56 4.46 -32.46
N ALA A 106 -18.54 5.11 -33.02
CA ALA A 106 -17.14 4.81 -32.75
C ALA A 106 -16.79 5.07 -31.27
N MET A 107 -17.16 6.24 -30.73
CA MET A 107 -16.89 6.56 -29.33
C MET A 107 -17.67 5.67 -28.37
N HIS A 108 -18.92 5.32 -28.68
CA HIS A 108 -19.68 4.35 -27.89
C HIS A 108 -18.99 2.98 -27.89
N ARG A 109 -18.50 2.54 -29.05
CA ARG A 109 -17.79 1.27 -29.21
C ARG A 109 -16.51 1.22 -28.36
N VAL A 110 -15.74 2.30 -28.33
CA VAL A 110 -14.55 2.44 -27.46
C VAL A 110 -14.95 2.31 -26.00
N CYS A 111 -15.96 3.07 -25.56
CA CYS A 111 -16.43 3.05 -24.18
C CYS A 111 -16.98 1.67 -23.76
N ALA A 112 -17.55 0.92 -24.70
CA ALA A 112 -18.15 -0.39 -24.44
C ALA A 112 -17.13 -1.54 -24.47
N LEU A 113 -16.04 -1.41 -25.24
CA LEU A 113 -15.09 -2.50 -25.45
C LEU A 113 -13.82 -2.39 -24.59
N TYR A 114 -13.36 -1.17 -24.31
CA TYR A 114 -12.13 -0.95 -23.54
C TYR A 114 -12.34 -1.17 -22.03
N PHE A 115 -13.41 -0.59 -21.48
CA PHE A 115 -13.72 -0.67 -20.04
C PHE A 115 -14.52 -1.95 -19.76
N GLY A 116 -14.05 -2.75 -18.80
CA GLY A 116 -14.86 -3.87 -18.32
C GLY A 116 -16.09 -3.40 -17.55
N ASP A 117 -17.09 -4.27 -17.44
CA ASP A 117 -18.41 -3.93 -16.88
C ASP A 117 -18.38 -3.38 -15.45
N ASP A 118 -17.34 -3.68 -14.66
CA ASP A 118 -17.16 -3.21 -13.29
C ASP A 118 -16.24 -1.97 -13.17
N GLY A 119 -15.71 -1.48 -14.30
CA GLY A 119 -14.80 -0.33 -14.39
C GLY A 119 -13.32 -0.66 -14.54
N TRP A 120 -12.91 -1.94 -14.54
CA TRP A 120 -11.51 -2.32 -14.73
C TRP A 120 -10.96 -1.97 -16.12
N ALA A 121 -9.65 -1.76 -16.22
CA ALA A 121 -8.95 -1.44 -17.45
C ALA A 121 -7.86 -2.46 -17.80
N PRO A 122 -7.77 -2.90 -19.07
CA PRO A 122 -6.86 -3.97 -19.48
C PRO A 122 -5.40 -3.56 -19.65
N GLU A 123 -5.13 -2.29 -19.94
CA GLU A 123 -3.78 -1.80 -20.27
C GLU A 123 -2.99 -1.29 -19.05
N GLY A 124 -3.54 -1.47 -17.84
CA GLY A 124 -2.97 -0.95 -16.60
C GLY A 124 -3.42 0.48 -16.28
N PHE A 125 -3.02 0.95 -15.09
CA PHE A 125 -3.52 2.22 -14.53
C PHE A 125 -3.06 3.46 -15.32
N GLY A 126 -1.84 3.44 -15.87
CA GLY A 126 -1.34 4.50 -16.75
C GLY A 126 -2.22 4.71 -17.97
N TYR A 127 -2.54 3.63 -18.67
CA TYR A 127 -3.34 3.68 -19.88
C TYR A 127 -4.82 3.87 -19.62
N TRP A 128 -5.35 3.45 -18.47
CA TRP A 128 -6.67 3.90 -18.05
C TRP A 128 -6.74 5.42 -17.95
N ALA A 129 -5.78 6.05 -17.26
CA ALA A 129 -5.72 7.50 -17.09
C ALA A 129 -5.62 8.21 -18.45
N TYR A 130 -4.70 7.76 -19.32
CA TYR A 130 -4.52 8.32 -20.66
C TYR A 130 -5.75 8.16 -21.56
N THR A 131 -6.35 6.97 -21.59
CA THR A 131 -7.52 6.66 -22.42
C THR A 131 -8.75 7.43 -21.97
N MET A 132 -9.02 7.49 -20.67
CA MET A 132 -10.13 8.27 -20.12
C MET A 132 -9.98 9.75 -20.45
N ASN A 133 -8.80 10.33 -20.21
CA ASN A 133 -8.55 11.74 -20.49
C ASN A 133 -8.73 12.08 -21.96
N THR A 134 -8.28 11.18 -22.83
CA THR A 134 -8.44 11.33 -24.28
C THR A 134 -9.92 11.25 -24.67
N ALA A 135 -10.65 10.24 -24.21
CA ALA A 135 -12.06 10.05 -24.58
C ALA A 135 -12.96 11.23 -24.16
N ILE A 136 -12.79 11.75 -22.94
CA ILE A 136 -13.66 12.83 -22.44
C ILE A 136 -13.53 14.13 -23.24
N THR A 137 -12.41 14.34 -23.95
CA THR A 137 -12.22 15.50 -24.84
C THR A 137 -13.22 15.54 -25.98
N ALA A 138 -13.67 14.39 -26.48
CA ALA A 138 -14.65 14.30 -27.54
C ALA A 138 -16.06 13.97 -27.04
N LEU A 139 -16.19 13.20 -25.95
CA LEU A 139 -17.49 12.77 -25.44
C LEU A 139 -18.41 13.94 -25.07
N THR A 140 -17.90 14.97 -24.40
CA THR A 140 -18.73 16.09 -23.95
C THR A 140 -19.17 16.99 -25.11
N PRO A 141 -18.28 17.45 -26.01
CA PRO A 141 -18.69 18.22 -27.19
C PRO A 141 -19.65 17.43 -28.08
N LEU A 142 -19.39 16.14 -28.30
CA LEU A 142 -20.24 15.29 -29.13
C LEU A 142 -21.64 15.11 -28.53
N ALA A 143 -21.71 14.89 -27.21
CA ALA A 143 -22.99 14.79 -26.52
C ALA A 143 -23.81 16.08 -26.62
N ARG A 144 -23.16 17.24 -26.47
CA ARG A 144 -23.79 18.55 -26.61
C ARG A 144 -24.27 18.80 -28.04
N ALA A 145 -23.43 18.54 -29.04
CA ALA A 145 -23.72 18.77 -30.45
C ALA A 145 -24.86 17.88 -30.99
N THR A 146 -25.05 16.70 -30.38
CA THR A 146 -26.07 15.72 -30.78
C THR A 146 -27.26 15.67 -29.81
N LYS A 147 -27.24 16.48 -28.76
CA LYS A 147 -28.31 16.61 -27.74
C LYS A 147 -28.64 15.28 -27.03
N ILE A 148 -27.65 14.39 -26.87
CA ILE A 148 -27.83 13.14 -26.13
C ILE A 148 -27.61 13.35 -24.63
N ASP A 149 -28.36 12.63 -23.81
CA ASP A 149 -28.10 12.52 -22.38
C ASP A 149 -26.91 11.59 -22.15
N ILE A 150 -25.73 12.19 -21.97
CA ILE A 150 -24.47 11.46 -21.81
C ILE A 150 -24.50 10.44 -20.66
N ARG A 151 -25.25 10.71 -19.57
CA ARG A 151 -25.32 9.79 -18.42
C ARG A 151 -26.02 8.48 -18.78
N LYS A 152 -27.02 8.55 -19.66
CA LYS A 152 -27.77 7.39 -20.15
C LYS A 152 -27.07 6.68 -21.30
N TRP A 153 -26.36 7.44 -22.13
CA TRP A 153 -25.67 6.93 -23.30
C TRP A 153 -24.37 6.16 -22.96
N LEU A 154 -23.70 6.50 -21.85
CA LEU A 154 -22.45 5.84 -21.48
C LEU A 154 -22.64 4.39 -21.01
N PRO A 155 -21.82 3.44 -21.51
CA PRO A 155 -21.80 2.07 -21.04
C PRO A 155 -21.56 1.94 -19.53
N HIS A 156 -22.10 0.88 -18.93
CA HIS A 156 -22.01 0.63 -17.49
C HIS A 156 -20.57 0.56 -16.97
N GLY A 157 -19.67 -0.09 -17.72
CA GLY A 157 -18.25 -0.19 -17.37
C GLY A 157 -17.58 1.17 -17.19
N LEU A 158 -17.73 2.08 -18.16
CA LEU A 158 -17.16 3.43 -18.05
C LEU A 158 -17.77 4.20 -16.88
N ARG A 159 -19.08 4.11 -16.64
CA ARG A 159 -19.73 4.77 -15.48
C ARG A 159 -19.15 4.29 -14.14
N ARG A 160 -18.68 3.05 -14.07
CA ARG A 160 -18.01 2.47 -12.89
C ARG A 160 -16.49 2.63 -12.89
N GLY A 161 -15.90 3.16 -13.96
CA GLY A 161 -14.45 3.30 -14.14
C GLY A 161 -13.74 4.06 -13.01
N ILE A 162 -14.44 4.92 -12.28
CA ILE A 162 -13.90 5.61 -11.10
C ILE A 162 -13.52 4.67 -9.95
N LEU A 163 -14.04 3.43 -9.91
CA LEU A 163 -13.60 2.44 -8.92
C LEU A 163 -12.14 2.03 -9.12
N TYR A 164 -11.65 2.07 -10.36
CA TYR A 164 -10.30 1.63 -10.70
C TYR A 164 -9.20 2.43 -9.99
N PRO A 165 -9.16 3.79 -10.03
CA PRO A 165 -8.16 4.55 -9.28
C PRO A 165 -8.20 4.33 -7.77
N PHE A 166 -9.37 4.05 -7.17
CA PHE A 166 -9.44 3.78 -5.73
C PHE A 166 -8.77 2.46 -5.34
N HIS A 167 -8.97 1.41 -6.12
CA HIS A 167 -8.38 0.11 -5.83
C HIS A 167 -6.92 0.01 -6.29
N MET A 168 -6.53 0.76 -7.32
CA MET A 168 -5.14 0.90 -7.79
C MET A 168 -4.32 1.92 -6.98
N ARG A 169 -4.88 2.55 -5.95
CA ARG A 169 -4.16 3.47 -5.06
C ARG A 169 -3.22 2.69 -4.14
N SER A 170 -1.95 3.08 -4.13
CA SER A 170 -0.92 2.64 -3.19
C SER A 170 -1.24 3.10 -1.77
N LEU A 171 -1.11 2.20 -0.78
CA LEU A 171 -1.16 2.48 0.66
C LEU A 171 0.24 2.75 1.26
N ALA A 172 1.29 2.62 0.44
CA ALA A 172 2.66 2.98 0.78
C ALA A 172 3.02 4.45 0.46
N SER A 173 2.05 5.28 0.09
CA SER A 173 2.27 6.70 -0.26
C SER A 173 1.25 7.60 0.45
N GLN A 174 1.73 8.71 1.01
CA GLN A 174 0.86 9.72 1.64
C GLN A 174 0.11 10.55 0.59
N THR A 175 0.75 10.80 -0.55
CA THR A 175 0.10 11.36 -1.75
C THR A 175 -0.40 10.23 -2.64
N PHE A 176 -1.32 10.54 -3.55
CA PHE A 176 -1.79 9.53 -4.50
C PHE A 176 -0.64 8.99 -5.35
N ALA A 177 -0.49 7.67 -5.38
CA ALA A 177 0.39 6.92 -6.25
C ALA A 177 -0.35 5.66 -6.73
N GLY A 178 -0.17 5.29 -8.00
CA GLY A 178 -0.76 4.08 -8.57
C GLY A 178 0.07 2.83 -8.29
N LEU A 179 -0.56 1.65 -8.31
CA LEU A 179 0.12 0.36 -8.46
C LEU A 179 0.58 0.18 -9.92
N ASN A 180 1.69 -0.52 -10.12
CA ASN A 180 2.40 -0.58 -11.39
C ASN A 180 2.28 -1.93 -12.13
N PHE A 181 1.10 -2.56 -12.10
CA PHE A 181 0.82 -3.70 -12.97
C PHE A 181 0.72 -3.28 -14.45
N ASN A 182 1.17 -4.15 -15.37
CA ASN A 182 1.24 -3.87 -16.81
C ASN A 182 2.08 -2.60 -17.11
N ASP A 183 1.85 -1.93 -18.24
CA ASP A 183 2.55 -0.68 -18.55
C ASP A 183 2.05 0.51 -17.69
N ALA A 184 2.44 0.50 -16.41
CA ALA A 184 2.10 1.51 -15.41
C ALA A 184 3.29 1.90 -14.53
N HIS A 185 3.15 3.01 -13.82
CA HIS A 185 4.20 3.67 -13.03
C HIS A 185 3.63 4.10 -11.68
N TYR A 186 4.49 4.25 -10.67
CA TYR A 186 4.05 4.75 -9.35
C TYR A 186 3.62 6.21 -9.37
N ARG A 187 4.13 6.98 -10.33
CA ARG A 187 3.83 8.41 -10.49
C ARG A 187 2.51 8.66 -11.22
N THR A 188 1.88 7.62 -11.76
CA THR A 188 0.59 7.76 -12.42
C THR A 188 -0.45 8.23 -11.41
N ARG A 189 -1.14 9.31 -11.76
CA ARG A 189 -2.30 9.86 -11.03
C ARG A 189 -3.49 9.98 -11.97
N PRO A 190 -4.73 9.85 -11.48
CA PRO A 190 -5.91 10.16 -12.29
C PRO A 190 -5.87 11.65 -12.71
N PRO A 191 -6.09 11.96 -13.99
CA PRO A 191 -6.09 13.35 -14.46
C PRO A 191 -7.21 14.17 -13.82
N SER A 192 -6.96 15.46 -13.58
CA SER A 192 -7.93 16.37 -12.96
C SER A 192 -9.25 16.39 -13.74
N ALA A 193 -9.20 16.57 -15.07
CA ALA A 193 -10.38 16.59 -15.94
C ALA A 193 -11.20 15.30 -15.88
N VAL A 194 -10.54 14.15 -15.70
CA VAL A 194 -11.23 12.85 -15.58
C VAL A 194 -12.00 12.78 -14.26
N LEU A 195 -11.39 13.18 -13.13
CA LEU A 195 -12.09 13.19 -11.85
C LEU A 195 -13.25 14.19 -11.85
N LEU A 196 -13.04 15.37 -12.42
CA LEU A 196 -14.08 16.40 -12.56
C LEU A 196 -15.19 15.98 -13.54
N PHE A 197 -14.88 15.19 -14.58
CA PHE A 197 -15.90 14.57 -15.42
C PHE A 197 -16.79 13.64 -14.60
N TYR A 198 -16.22 12.74 -13.80
CA TYR A 198 -17.02 11.88 -12.92
C TYR A 198 -17.82 12.70 -11.88
N ALA A 199 -17.22 13.75 -11.30
CA ALA A 199 -17.88 14.57 -10.29
C ALA A 199 -19.03 15.43 -10.89
N THR A 200 -18.74 16.22 -11.93
CA THR A 200 -19.66 17.20 -12.52
C THR A 200 -20.63 16.55 -13.51
N VAL A 201 -20.11 15.75 -14.45
CA VAL A 201 -20.93 15.14 -15.50
C VAL A 201 -21.69 13.94 -14.97
N LEU A 202 -21.07 13.07 -14.18
CA LEU A 202 -21.71 11.85 -13.66
C LEU A 202 -22.26 11.95 -12.24
N GLY A 203 -21.95 13.02 -11.50
CA GLY A 203 -22.48 13.25 -10.15
C GLY A 203 -21.82 12.39 -9.06
N ASP A 204 -20.60 11.91 -9.27
CA ASP A 204 -19.91 11.03 -8.30
C ASP A 204 -19.19 11.83 -7.21
N ALA A 205 -19.74 11.83 -6.01
CA ALA A 205 -19.20 12.50 -4.82
C ALA A 205 -17.79 11.99 -4.41
N ARG A 206 -17.47 10.74 -4.73
CA ARG A 206 -16.16 10.14 -4.42
C ARG A 206 -15.10 10.63 -5.38
N ALA A 207 -15.46 10.84 -6.65
CA ALA A 207 -14.56 11.45 -7.61
C ALA A 207 -14.18 12.88 -7.18
N ARG A 208 -15.15 13.64 -6.65
CA ARG A 208 -14.89 14.96 -6.05
C ARG A 208 -13.91 14.87 -4.88
N TRP A 209 -14.16 13.96 -3.94
CA TRP A 209 -13.24 13.75 -2.82
C TRP A 209 -11.83 13.41 -3.29
N LEU A 210 -11.69 12.46 -4.22
CA LEU A 210 -10.38 12.08 -4.75
C LEU A 210 -9.70 13.24 -5.47
N TRP A 211 -10.47 14.10 -6.15
CA TRP A 211 -9.94 15.31 -6.77
C TRP A 211 -9.41 16.28 -5.73
N GLU A 212 -10.14 16.53 -4.65
CA GLU A 212 -9.68 17.39 -3.54
C GLU A 212 -8.41 16.85 -2.89
N GLN A 213 -8.31 15.52 -2.71
CA GLN A 213 -7.11 14.89 -2.14
C GLN A 213 -5.85 15.02 -3.02
N ILE A 214 -6.00 15.23 -4.33
CA ILE A 214 -4.88 15.26 -5.29
C ILE A 214 -4.60 16.69 -5.78
N TYR A 215 -5.64 17.50 -5.94
CA TYR A 215 -5.65 18.79 -6.62
C TYR A 215 -6.35 19.91 -5.83
N GLY A 216 -6.87 19.63 -4.61
CA GLY A 216 -7.68 20.58 -3.82
C GLY A 216 -6.92 21.78 -3.24
N GLU A 217 -5.60 21.84 -3.39
CA GLU A 217 -4.81 23.05 -3.13
C GLU A 217 -4.92 24.03 -4.29
N ALA A 218 -4.72 25.34 -4.04
CA ALA A 218 -4.86 26.43 -5.01
C ALA A 218 -3.82 26.39 -6.15
N HIS A 219 -3.94 25.39 -7.03
CA HIS A 219 -3.23 25.32 -8.29
C HIS A 219 -4.20 25.70 -9.41
N PRO A 220 -3.76 26.51 -10.40
CA PRO A 220 -4.57 26.75 -11.59
C PRO A 220 -4.89 25.40 -12.26
N PRO A 221 -6.10 25.23 -12.83
CA PRO A 221 -6.47 24.02 -13.54
C PRO A 221 -5.42 23.66 -14.59
N ALA A 222 -4.96 22.41 -14.59
CA ALA A 222 -3.85 21.97 -15.44
C ALA A 222 -4.22 21.88 -16.94
N ASP A 223 -5.51 21.95 -17.27
CA ASP A 223 -6.03 21.85 -18.63
C ASP A 223 -7.41 22.53 -18.76
N PHE A 224 -7.86 22.76 -20.00
CA PHE A 224 -9.11 23.47 -20.29
C PHE A 224 -10.37 22.78 -19.73
N LEU A 225 -10.47 21.45 -19.80
CA LEU A 225 -11.64 20.75 -19.27
C LEU A 225 -11.69 20.83 -17.74
N SER A 226 -10.51 20.76 -17.10
CA SER A 226 -10.39 21.02 -15.68
C SER A 226 -10.86 22.44 -15.33
N PHE A 227 -10.52 23.45 -16.14
CA PHE A 227 -11.00 24.82 -15.95
C PHE A 227 -12.52 24.93 -16.08
N LEU A 228 -13.13 24.28 -17.07
CA LEU A 228 -14.59 24.29 -17.25
C LEU A 228 -15.36 23.64 -16.09
N TRP A 229 -14.73 22.73 -15.34
CA TRP A 229 -15.39 21.92 -14.31
C TRP A 229 -14.81 22.10 -12.91
N CYS A 230 -13.93 23.09 -12.68
CA CYS A 230 -13.20 23.23 -11.41
C CYS A 230 -14.09 23.48 -10.18
N GLU A 231 -15.34 23.89 -10.40
CA GLU A 231 -16.38 24.07 -9.37
C GLU A 231 -17.52 23.02 -9.54
N PRO A 232 -17.25 21.74 -9.24
CA PRO A 232 -18.28 20.71 -9.27
C PRO A 232 -19.33 20.97 -8.18
N THR A 233 -20.60 20.82 -8.54
CA THR A 233 -21.74 21.05 -7.62
C THR A 233 -21.98 19.90 -6.64
N VAL A 234 -21.36 18.74 -6.86
CA VAL A 234 -21.52 17.57 -5.98
C VAL A 234 -20.70 17.73 -4.70
N LYS A 235 -21.34 17.45 -3.56
CA LYS A 235 -20.65 17.46 -2.25
C LYS A 235 -19.64 16.32 -2.19
N SER A 236 -18.41 16.63 -1.76
CA SER A 236 -17.32 15.67 -1.55
C SER A 236 -17.69 14.57 -0.55
N GLN A 237 -17.33 13.31 -0.86
CA GLN A 237 -17.51 12.17 0.04
C GLN A 237 -16.35 11.16 -0.08
N PRO A 238 -15.69 10.75 1.02
CA PRO A 238 -14.66 9.71 0.98
C PRO A 238 -15.14 8.38 0.39
N ALA A 239 -14.26 7.70 -0.33
CA ALA A 239 -14.55 6.35 -0.83
C ALA A 239 -14.35 5.29 0.27
N ARG A 240 -15.35 4.43 0.44
CA ARG A 240 -15.28 3.24 1.28
C ARG A 240 -14.72 2.08 0.47
N LEU A 241 -13.61 1.49 0.91
CA LEU A 241 -12.95 0.39 0.21
C LEU A 241 -13.03 -0.89 1.03
N GLU A 242 -13.59 -1.93 0.41
CA GLU A 242 -13.75 -3.22 1.06
C GLU A 242 -12.39 -3.87 1.35
N HIS A 243 -12.33 -4.59 2.47
CA HIS A 243 -11.14 -5.37 2.88
C HIS A 243 -10.76 -6.46 1.88
N ALA A 244 -11.71 -6.91 1.07
CA ALA A 244 -11.48 -7.77 -0.06
C ALA A 244 -12.35 -7.29 -1.22
N PHE A 245 -11.72 -7.07 -2.36
CA PHE A 245 -12.40 -6.60 -3.55
C PHE A 245 -11.86 -7.32 -4.77
N ARG A 246 -12.74 -7.74 -5.69
CA ARG A 246 -12.36 -8.35 -6.95
C ARG A 246 -13.12 -7.65 -8.08
N PHE A 247 -12.38 -7.10 -9.03
CA PHE A 247 -12.93 -6.76 -10.33
C PHE A 247 -13.17 -8.07 -11.10
N GLY A 248 -14.44 -8.37 -11.42
CA GLY A 248 -14.88 -9.43 -12.33
C GLY A 248 -14.22 -10.80 -12.16
N GLU A 249 -14.44 -11.71 -13.10
CA GLU A 249 -13.70 -12.99 -13.11
C GLU A 249 -12.32 -12.87 -13.77
N ARG A 250 -12.03 -11.76 -14.47
CA ARG A 250 -10.88 -11.64 -15.39
C ARG A 250 -10.10 -10.33 -15.22
N SER A 251 -9.88 -9.87 -14.00
CA SER A 251 -9.30 -8.54 -13.75
C SER A 251 -8.28 -8.48 -12.60
N ALA A 252 -8.62 -8.03 -11.39
CA ALA A 252 -7.65 -7.91 -10.30
C ALA A 252 -8.33 -8.13 -8.95
N THR A 253 -7.60 -8.72 -8.01
CA THR A 253 -8.08 -9.00 -6.65
C THR A 253 -7.23 -8.24 -5.64
N PHE A 254 -7.87 -7.61 -4.66
CA PHE A 254 -7.21 -6.84 -3.61
C PHE A 254 -7.66 -7.33 -2.24
N LEU A 255 -6.72 -7.58 -1.35
CA LEU A 255 -6.94 -7.81 0.07
C LEU A 255 -6.24 -6.68 0.84
N ARG A 256 -6.93 -6.06 1.79
CA ARG A 256 -6.39 -4.93 2.56
C ARG A 256 -6.83 -4.95 4.01
N THR A 257 -5.96 -4.46 4.90
CA THR A 257 -6.30 -4.23 6.32
C THR A 257 -7.06 -2.94 6.55
N GLY A 258 -6.96 -1.98 5.61
CA GLY A 258 -7.73 -0.75 5.58
C GLY A 258 -7.48 0.01 4.28
N ALA A 259 -7.78 1.30 4.27
CA ALA A 259 -7.60 2.16 3.10
C ALA A 259 -6.61 3.31 3.31
N GLN A 260 -6.04 3.45 4.51
CA GLN A 260 -5.16 4.54 4.90
C GLN A 260 -3.69 4.27 4.57
N PHE A 261 -2.87 5.32 4.58
CA PHE A 261 -1.42 5.19 4.50
C PHE A 261 -0.91 4.32 5.65
N GLY A 262 -0.04 3.36 5.37
CA GLY A 262 0.51 2.47 6.41
C GLY A 262 -0.17 1.10 6.49
N GLU A 263 -1.42 1.02 6.07
CA GLU A 263 -2.19 -0.23 6.02
C GLU A 263 -1.56 -1.25 5.06
N THR A 264 -1.83 -2.53 5.30
CA THR A 264 -1.37 -3.61 4.43
C THR A 264 -2.28 -3.75 3.21
N LEU A 265 -1.68 -3.86 2.04
CA LEU A 265 -2.31 -4.20 0.77
C LEU A 265 -1.61 -5.39 0.14
N PHE A 266 -2.40 -6.39 -0.23
CA PHE A 266 -2.02 -7.45 -1.14
C PHE A 266 -2.87 -7.33 -2.41
N ALA A 267 -2.23 -7.08 -3.55
CA ALA A 267 -2.90 -7.03 -4.84
C ALA A 267 -2.43 -8.19 -5.70
N LEU A 268 -3.36 -8.91 -6.33
CA LEU A 268 -3.10 -10.05 -7.20
C LEU A 268 -3.57 -9.72 -8.62
N GLN A 269 -2.65 -9.86 -9.57
CA GLN A 269 -2.92 -9.71 -10.99
C GLN A 269 -3.63 -10.95 -11.52
N THR A 270 -4.91 -10.78 -11.87
CA THR A 270 -5.75 -11.87 -12.38
C THR A 270 -6.29 -11.59 -13.79
N SER A 271 -5.80 -10.51 -14.43
CA SER A 271 -6.52 -9.96 -15.57
C SER A 271 -6.40 -10.84 -16.80
N GLY A 272 -7.36 -10.72 -17.71
CA GLY A 272 -7.19 -11.26 -19.06
C GLY A 272 -6.18 -10.45 -19.86
N VAL A 273 -5.39 -11.12 -20.70
CA VAL A 273 -4.60 -10.41 -21.71
C VAL A 273 -5.54 -9.81 -22.75
N ARG A 274 -5.31 -8.54 -23.06
CA ARG A 274 -5.79 -7.87 -24.27
C ARG A 274 -4.58 -7.33 -25.02
N GLN A 275 -4.73 -7.06 -26.32
CA GLN A 275 -3.61 -6.57 -27.12
C GLN A 275 -3.07 -5.24 -26.58
N GLY A 276 -1.76 -5.03 -26.75
CA GLY A 276 -1.04 -3.82 -26.35
C GLY A 276 -0.26 -3.98 -25.05
N HIS A 277 -0.61 -3.16 -24.07
CA HIS A 277 0.21 -2.83 -22.89
C HIS A 277 0.28 -3.88 -21.77
N TYR A 278 0.01 -5.14 -22.08
CA TYR A 278 0.01 -6.23 -21.09
C TYR A 278 1.42 -6.78 -20.84
N HIS A 279 1.60 -7.35 -19.65
CA HIS A 279 2.78 -8.12 -19.29
C HIS A 279 2.46 -9.61 -19.13
N ARG A 280 3.51 -10.43 -18.98
CA ARG A 280 3.43 -11.86 -18.68
C ARG A 280 3.38 -12.10 -17.18
N ASP A 281 2.43 -11.41 -16.54
CA ASP A 281 2.33 -11.17 -15.11
C ASP A 281 1.14 -11.89 -14.45
N ARG A 282 0.54 -12.91 -15.10
CA ARG A 282 -0.58 -13.65 -14.52
C ARG A 282 -0.12 -14.34 -13.23
N ASN A 283 -0.93 -14.22 -12.17
CA ASN A 283 -0.60 -14.61 -10.80
C ASN A 283 0.52 -13.77 -10.11
N SER A 284 1.01 -12.70 -10.72
CA SER A 284 1.88 -11.72 -10.05
C SER A 284 1.14 -11.04 -8.90
N PHE A 285 1.87 -10.62 -7.87
CA PHE A 285 1.32 -9.94 -6.71
C PHE A 285 2.16 -8.74 -6.29
N ILE A 286 1.55 -7.81 -5.56
CA ILE A 286 2.20 -6.67 -4.91
C ILE A 286 1.90 -6.75 -3.41
N ILE A 287 2.90 -6.42 -2.58
CA ILE A 287 2.75 -6.27 -1.12
C ILE A 287 3.22 -4.89 -0.70
N GLU A 288 2.30 -4.13 -0.11
CA GLU A 288 2.59 -2.90 0.62
C GLU A 288 2.17 -3.09 2.08
N ALA A 289 3.00 -2.63 3.02
CA ALA A 289 2.68 -2.65 4.45
C ALA A 289 3.54 -1.63 5.19
N PHE A 290 3.03 -1.10 6.30
CA PHE A 290 3.73 -0.15 7.19
C PHE A 290 4.28 1.07 6.44
N GLY A 291 3.60 1.49 5.37
CA GLY A 291 3.93 2.67 4.60
C GLY A 291 5.08 2.46 3.61
N GLU A 292 5.38 1.20 3.27
CA GLU A 292 6.47 0.82 2.39
C GLU A 292 6.01 -0.16 1.30
N ARG A 293 6.55 0.00 0.09
CA ARG A 293 6.43 -0.97 -1.01
C ARG A 293 7.44 -2.10 -0.79
N LEU A 294 6.98 -3.28 -0.39
CA LEU A 294 7.85 -4.40 0.00
C LEU A 294 8.11 -5.35 -1.17
N VAL A 295 7.04 -5.71 -1.89
CA VAL A 295 7.11 -6.46 -3.15
C VAL A 295 6.36 -5.65 -4.20
N VAL A 296 7.03 -5.39 -5.32
CA VAL A 296 6.57 -4.49 -6.38
C VAL A 296 6.43 -5.22 -7.69
N ASP A 297 5.73 -4.68 -8.67
CA ASP A 297 5.83 -5.20 -10.04
C ASP A 297 6.96 -4.47 -10.83
N ALA A 298 7.36 -4.98 -11.99
CA ALA A 298 8.39 -4.35 -12.83
C ALA A 298 7.94 -3.02 -13.44
N GLY A 299 6.65 -2.91 -13.78
CA GLY A 299 6.07 -1.73 -14.41
C GLY A 299 6.71 -1.41 -15.77
N GLN A 300 6.65 -0.14 -16.17
CA GLN A 300 7.16 0.31 -17.46
C GLN A 300 8.33 1.29 -17.32
N ILE A 301 9.21 1.24 -18.30
CA ILE A 301 10.21 2.27 -18.59
C ILE A 301 10.00 2.75 -20.02
N SER A 302 10.61 3.89 -20.38
CA SER A 302 10.54 4.46 -21.72
C SER A 302 10.61 3.39 -22.83
N TYR A 303 9.63 3.37 -23.73
CA TYR A 303 9.60 2.39 -24.82
C TYR A 303 10.78 2.54 -25.79
N SER A 304 11.43 3.70 -25.83
CA SER A 304 12.67 3.89 -26.58
C SER A 304 13.86 3.10 -26.01
N ASP A 305 13.78 2.70 -24.74
CA ASP A 305 14.73 1.79 -24.12
C ASP A 305 14.33 0.35 -24.48
N PRO A 306 15.16 -0.42 -25.22
CA PRO A 306 14.81 -1.78 -25.63
C PRO A 306 14.61 -2.72 -24.43
N THR A 307 15.14 -2.39 -23.25
CA THR A 307 14.97 -3.20 -22.05
C THR A 307 13.52 -3.24 -21.54
N HIS A 308 12.64 -2.36 -22.02
CA HIS A 308 11.21 -2.41 -21.67
C HIS A 308 10.56 -3.74 -22.05
N GLN A 309 11.03 -4.41 -23.12
CA GLN A 309 10.51 -5.72 -23.52
C GLN A 309 10.93 -6.83 -22.56
N GLU A 310 12.10 -6.70 -21.92
CA GLU A 310 12.53 -7.65 -20.89
C GLU A 310 11.65 -7.55 -19.65
N LEU A 311 11.24 -6.34 -19.26
CA LEU A 311 10.35 -6.11 -18.11
C LEU A 311 8.96 -6.73 -18.28
N LYS A 312 8.56 -7.12 -19.50
CA LYS A 312 7.28 -7.79 -19.78
C LYS A 312 7.30 -9.31 -19.54
N LYS A 313 8.45 -9.91 -19.27
CA LYS A 313 8.62 -11.37 -19.16
C LYS A 313 8.29 -11.88 -17.76
N ALA A 314 7.66 -13.07 -17.66
CA ALA A 314 7.21 -13.68 -16.42
C ALA A 314 8.28 -13.77 -15.32
N ARG A 315 9.54 -14.01 -15.71
CA ARG A 315 10.67 -14.06 -14.77
C ARG A 315 10.91 -12.74 -14.01
N LEU A 316 10.43 -11.60 -14.52
CA LEU A 316 10.53 -10.29 -13.87
C LEU A 316 9.21 -9.84 -13.23
N HIS A 317 8.30 -10.78 -12.96
CA HIS A 317 7.09 -10.53 -12.17
C HIS A 317 7.05 -11.47 -10.97
N ASN A 318 6.19 -11.17 -9.98
CA ASN A 318 6.11 -11.93 -8.74
C ASN A 318 5.32 -13.22 -8.91
N THR A 319 5.67 -14.02 -9.90
CA THR A 319 5.01 -15.27 -10.27
C THR A 319 5.98 -16.45 -10.13
N VAL A 320 5.46 -17.66 -10.34
CA VAL A 320 6.28 -18.86 -10.41
C VAL A 320 6.50 -19.23 -11.86
N THR A 321 7.76 -19.49 -12.21
CA THR A 321 8.19 -19.95 -13.53
C THR A 321 8.77 -21.37 -13.46
N ALA A 322 8.80 -22.04 -14.61
CA ALA A 322 9.41 -23.37 -14.76
C ALA A 322 10.56 -23.25 -15.77
N ASP A 323 11.81 -23.48 -15.37
CA ASP A 323 13.02 -23.22 -16.19
C ASP A 323 12.98 -21.83 -16.88
N ASP A 324 12.46 -20.82 -16.18
CA ASP A 324 12.25 -19.45 -16.68
C ASP A 324 11.43 -19.33 -17.98
N ILE A 325 10.62 -20.37 -18.28
CA ILE A 325 9.67 -20.36 -19.38
C ILE A 325 8.63 -19.26 -19.13
N ASP A 326 8.38 -18.50 -20.18
CA ASP A 326 7.47 -17.38 -20.17
C ASP A 326 6.00 -17.80 -20.37
N GLN A 327 5.05 -16.96 -19.96
CA GLN A 327 3.61 -17.19 -20.19
C GLN A 327 3.26 -16.94 -21.66
N ASP A 328 2.75 -17.93 -22.39
CA ASP A 328 2.56 -17.90 -23.85
C ASP A 328 1.08 -17.92 -24.32
N PHE A 329 0.13 -17.92 -23.38
CA PHE A 329 -1.27 -17.56 -23.61
C PHE A 329 -2.03 -18.35 -24.70
N PRO A 330 -2.02 -19.70 -24.69
CA PRO A 330 -2.61 -20.52 -25.75
C PRO A 330 -4.16 -20.54 -25.78
N LYS A 331 -4.84 -20.30 -24.65
CA LYS A 331 -6.31 -20.39 -24.52
C LYS A 331 -6.87 -19.35 -23.54
N ALA A 332 -7.19 -18.16 -24.04
CA ALA A 332 -7.81 -17.05 -23.28
C ALA A 332 -7.13 -16.77 -21.92
N PRO A 333 -6.11 -15.91 -21.89
CA PRO A 333 -5.14 -15.84 -20.80
C PRO A 333 -5.57 -14.96 -19.63
N TYR A 334 -6.37 -15.52 -18.74
CA TYR A 334 -6.69 -14.92 -17.45
C TYR A 334 -6.44 -15.93 -16.33
N VAL A 335 -6.34 -15.42 -15.11
CA VAL A 335 -6.30 -16.26 -13.92
C VAL A 335 -7.74 -16.58 -13.52
N VAL A 336 -8.06 -17.86 -13.35
CA VAL A 336 -9.34 -18.27 -12.76
C VAL A 336 -9.19 -18.23 -11.23
N VAL A 337 -9.79 -17.22 -10.60
CA VAL A 337 -9.90 -17.20 -9.13
C VAL A 337 -10.97 -18.20 -8.70
N GLN A 338 -10.54 -19.42 -8.42
CA GLN A 338 -11.38 -20.54 -8.04
C GLN A 338 -12.01 -20.34 -6.65
N ARG A 339 -11.29 -19.67 -5.74
CA ARG A 339 -11.76 -19.40 -4.37
C ARG A 339 -11.31 -18.02 -3.94
N LEU A 340 -12.18 -17.32 -3.23
CA LEU A 340 -11.87 -16.17 -2.39
C LEU A 340 -12.68 -16.33 -1.10
N CYS A 341 -12.05 -16.31 0.06
CA CYS A 341 -12.75 -16.33 1.34
C CYS A 341 -12.10 -15.32 2.27
N THR A 342 -12.91 -14.68 3.12
CA THR A 342 -12.42 -13.55 3.93
C THR A 342 -12.99 -13.59 5.33
N THR A 343 -12.16 -13.23 6.29
CA THR A 343 -12.54 -12.94 7.68
C THR A 343 -11.58 -11.86 8.21
N PRO A 344 -11.90 -11.22 9.34
CA PRO A 344 -10.99 -10.26 9.97
C PRO A 344 -9.64 -10.85 10.42
N ALA A 345 -9.47 -12.18 10.44
CA ALA A 345 -8.23 -12.83 10.87
C ALA A 345 -7.48 -13.54 9.75
N ILE A 346 -8.17 -14.09 8.76
CA ILE A 346 -7.60 -14.88 7.67
C ILE A 346 -8.36 -14.56 6.39
N ASP A 347 -7.62 -14.38 5.29
CA ASP A 347 -8.16 -14.45 3.93
C ASP A 347 -7.51 -15.60 3.17
N TYR A 348 -8.24 -16.16 2.20
CA TYR A 348 -7.75 -17.24 1.34
C TYR A 348 -8.11 -16.98 -0.11
N ILE A 349 -7.14 -17.11 -1.00
CA ILE A 349 -7.32 -17.09 -2.46
C ILE A 349 -6.79 -18.40 -3.04
N ARG A 350 -7.52 -18.98 -3.99
CA ARG A 350 -7.00 -20.01 -4.90
C ARG A 350 -7.12 -19.52 -6.33
N ALA A 351 -5.98 -19.35 -6.98
CA ALA A 351 -5.85 -18.69 -8.27
C ALA A 351 -5.14 -19.60 -9.28
N ASP A 352 -5.83 -19.97 -10.36
CA ASP A 352 -5.33 -20.90 -11.38
C ASP A 352 -4.91 -20.14 -12.64
N ALA A 353 -3.60 -20.12 -12.89
CA ALA A 353 -2.97 -19.51 -14.07
C ALA A 353 -2.54 -20.56 -15.10
N THR A 354 -3.03 -21.80 -15.02
CA THR A 354 -2.65 -22.87 -15.97
C THR A 354 -2.88 -22.46 -17.42
N ASN A 355 -3.97 -21.71 -17.69
CA ASN A 355 -4.30 -21.22 -19.04
C ASN A 355 -3.31 -20.17 -19.59
N ALA A 356 -2.39 -19.66 -18.76
CA ALA A 356 -1.34 -18.74 -19.18
C ALA A 356 -0.12 -19.47 -19.79
N TYR A 357 -0.03 -20.80 -19.67
CA TYR A 357 1.13 -21.59 -20.07
C TYR A 357 0.73 -22.79 -20.93
N SER A 358 1.34 -22.97 -22.09
CA SER A 358 1.17 -24.17 -22.93
C SER A 358 1.96 -25.38 -22.42
N ARG A 359 3.10 -25.13 -21.76
CA ARG A 359 4.04 -26.16 -21.27
C ARG A 359 3.71 -26.70 -19.88
N LEU A 360 2.76 -26.07 -19.19
CA LEU A 360 2.32 -26.47 -17.86
C LEU A 360 0.92 -27.10 -17.92
N ARG A 361 0.77 -28.22 -17.22
CA ARG A 361 -0.51 -28.88 -16.93
C ARG A 361 -1.18 -28.31 -15.68
N ARG A 362 -0.42 -27.58 -14.85
CA ARG A 362 -0.91 -26.92 -13.64
C ARG A 362 0.00 -25.74 -13.26
N SER A 363 -0.61 -24.61 -12.95
CA SER A 363 0.01 -23.46 -12.29
C SER A 363 -1.02 -22.83 -11.36
N VAL A 364 -1.11 -23.34 -10.13
CA VAL A 364 -2.12 -22.91 -9.14
C VAL A 364 -1.42 -22.29 -7.95
N ARG A 365 -1.85 -21.09 -7.59
CA ARG A 365 -1.37 -20.36 -6.42
C ARG A 365 -2.45 -20.32 -5.35
N HIS A 366 -2.11 -20.77 -4.15
CA HIS A 366 -2.88 -20.57 -2.94
C HIS A 366 -2.25 -19.42 -2.16
N VAL A 367 -3.05 -18.45 -1.72
CA VAL A 367 -2.59 -17.36 -0.85
C VAL A 367 -3.40 -17.41 0.44
N VAL A 368 -2.72 -17.63 1.56
CA VAL A 368 -3.29 -17.47 2.90
C VAL A 368 -2.76 -16.17 3.49
N PHE A 369 -3.62 -15.17 3.63
CA PHE A 369 -3.26 -13.90 4.28
C PHE A 369 -3.68 -13.96 5.75
N LEU A 370 -2.68 -14.10 6.62
CA LEU A 370 -2.80 -14.07 8.07
C LEU A 370 -2.60 -12.62 8.53
N ARG A 371 -3.71 -11.92 8.77
CA ARG A 371 -3.70 -10.48 9.09
C ARG A 371 -2.84 -10.15 10.34
N PRO A 372 -2.16 -9.00 10.40
CA PRO A 372 -2.26 -7.90 9.43
C PRO A 372 -1.23 -7.96 8.29
N ALA A 373 -0.20 -8.82 8.34
CA ALA A 373 0.97 -8.65 7.46
C ALA A 373 1.74 -9.94 7.14
N THR A 374 1.15 -11.12 7.37
CA THR A 374 1.78 -12.42 7.09
C THR A 374 1.07 -13.14 5.96
N PHE A 375 1.82 -13.63 4.98
CA PHE A 375 1.31 -14.36 3.83
C PHE A 375 1.96 -15.73 3.76
N VAL A 376 1.19 -16.78 3.55
CA VAL A 376 1.70 -18.11 3.18
C VAL A 376 1.19 -18.43 1.79
N MET A 377 2.12 -18.61 0.86
CA MET A 377 1.82 -18.99 -0.51
C MET A 377 2.12 -20.48 -0.70
N ILE A 378 1.20 -21.20 -1.36
CA ILE A 378 1.46 -22.54 -1.85
C ILE A 378 1.28 -22.55 -3.36
N ASP A 379 2.37 -22.78 -4.08
CA ASP A 379 2.39 -22.83 -5.53
C ASP A 379 2.51 -24.27 -6.03
N GLU A 380 1.49 -24.73 -6.75
CA GLU A 380 1.48 -26.03 -7.42
C GLU A 380 1.86 -25.86 -8.90
N ILE A 381 2.92 -26.54 -9.31
CA ILE A 381 3.33 -26.60 -10.71
C ILE A 381 3.29 -28.05 -11.17
N ALA A 382 2.69 -28.31 -12.32
CA ALA A 382 2.87 -29.56 -13.04
C ALA A 382 3.29 -29.25 -14.48
N ALA A 383 4.49 -29.67 -14.86
CA ALA A 383 5.02 -29.50 -16.21
C ALA A 383 4.85 -30.77 -17.04
N ASN A 384 4.98 -30.65 -18.37
CA ASN A 384 4.99 -31.80 -19.29
C ASN A 384 6.29 -32.62 -19.18
N GLU A 385 7.38 -31.97 -18.80
CA GLU A 385 8.74 -32.50 -18.70
C GLU A 385 9.39 -32.09 -17.37
N PRO A 386 10.47 -32.76 -16.91
CA PRO A 386 11.17 -32.35 -15.69
C PRO A 386 11.80 -30.96 -15.83
N VAL A 387 11.47 -30.05 -14.92
CA VAL A 387 11.91 -28.64 -14.91
C VAL A 387 12.35 -28.23 -13.51
N SER A 388 13.13 -27.17 -13.36
CA SER A 388 13.25 -26.46 -12.08
C SER A 388 12.11 -25.47 -11.92
N ALA A 389 11.60 -25.31 -10.70
CA ALA A 389 10.62 -24.28 -10.37
C ALA A 389 11.32 -23.05 -9.76
N SER A 390 10.86 -21.86 -10.10
CA SER A 390 11.46 -20.59 -9.64
C SER A 390 10.38 -19.70 -9.02
N PHE A 391 10.55 -19.32 -7.75
CA PHE A 391 9.72 -18.29 -7.11
C PHE A 391 10.40 -16.93 -7.28
N ASN A 392 9.79 -16.04 -8.08
CA ASN A 392 10.38 -14.74 -8.43
C ASN A 392 9.79 -13.62 -7.58
N MET A 393 10.62 -12.65 -7.20
CA MET A 393 10.18 -11.39 -6.58
C MET A 393 10.94 -10.19 -7.14
N MET A 394 10.21 -9.11 -7.38
CA MET A 394 10.71 -7.79 -7.75
C MET A 394 10.64 -6.84 -6.55
N LEU A 395 11.72 -6.07 -6.38
CA LEU A 395 12.04 -5.35 -5.14
C LEU A 395 12.65 -3.98 -5.47
N LEU A 396 12.42 -2.99 -4.60
CA LEU A 396 13.04 -1.66 -4.68
C LEU A 396 14.27 -1.50 -3.77
N ALA A 397 14.62 -2.54 -3.02
CA ALA A 397 15.79 -2.55 -2.14
C ALA A 397 16.58 -3.84 -2.36
N PRO A 398 17.91 -3.81 -2.24
CA PRO A 398 18.75 -4.98 -2.45
C PRO A 398 18.41 -6.08 -1.43
N PRO A 399 18.09 -7.30 -1.88
CA PRO A 399 17.80 -8.40 -0.98
C PRO A 399 19.06 -8.89 -0.26
N ARG A 400 18.94 -9.20 1.04
CA ARG A 400 19.93 -10.03 1.75
C ARG A 400 19.46 -11.47 1.74
N VAL A 401 20.32 -12.38 1.30
CA VAL A 401 19.96 -13.79 1.11
C VAL A 401 20.79 -14.69 2.01
N ASN A 402 20.14 -15.67 2.62
CA ASN A 402 20.78 -16.74 3.36
C ASN A 402 20.02 -18.06 3.09
N GLY A 403 20.56 -18.88 2.19
CA GLY A 403 19.90 -20.08 1.68
C GLY A 403 18.51 -19.78 1.13
N ALA A 404 17.49 -20.46 1.65
CA ALA A 404 16.09 -20.28 1.27
C ALA A 404 15.41 -19.03 1.87
N THR A 405 16.14 -18.16 2.57
CA THR A 405 15.59 -16.96 3.24
C THR A 405 16.09 -15.68 2.57
N VAL A 406 15.17 -14.78 2.27
CA VAL A 406 15.40 -13.45 1.69
C VAL A 406 14.87 -12.39 2.65
N ARG A 407 15.71 -11.43 3.01
CA ARG A 407 15.34 -10.29 3.85
C ARG A 407 15.45 -8.98 3.07
N ILE A 408 14.37 -8.20 3.10
CA ILE A 408 14.31 -6.85 2.54
C ILE A 408 14.19 -5.88 3.71
N MET A 409 15.04 -4.86 3.74
CA MET A 409 14.97 -3.81 4.75
C MET A 409 14.70 -2.48 4.07
N LYS A 410 13.66 -1.80 4.52
CA LYS A 410 13.31 -0.44 4.14
C LYS A 410 13.31 0.45 5.37
N ARG A 411 12.96 1.72 5.19
CA ARG A 411 13.04 2.72 6.24
C ARG A 411 12.06 2.43 7.39
N ARG A 412 10.80 2.13 7.07
CA ARG A 412 9.76 1.88 8.08
C ARG A 412 9.41 0.41 8.31
N ALA A 413 9.88 -0.47 7.43
CA ALA A 413 9.41 -1.85 7.36
C ALA A 413 10.49 -2.81 6.87
N GLU A 414 10.34 -4.08 7.24
CA GLU A 414 11.12 -5.19 6.74
C GLU A 414 10.22 -6.32 6.23
N LEU A 415 10.70 -7.08 5.26
CA LEU A 415 10.05 -8.30 4.76
C LEU A 415 11.01 -9.46 4.91
N LEU A 416 10.55 -10.53 5.58
CA LEU A 416 11.19 -11.84 5.54
C LEU A 416 10.41 -12.76 4.64
N CYS A 417 11.04 -13.23 3.57
CA CYS A 417 10.52 -14.27 2.70
C CYS A 417 11.34 -15.54 2.91
N ARG A 418 10.70 -16.68 3.13
CA ARG A 418 11.36 -17.98 3.27
C ARG A 418 10.62 -19.05 2.49
N ILE A 419 11.33 -19.75 1.61
CA ILE A 419 10.84 -21.02 1.09
C ILE A 419 11.05 -22.10 2.15
N VAL A 420 9.96 -22.74 2.51
CA VAL A 420 9.87 -23.74 3.58
C VAL A 420 9.95 -25.16 3.01
N ALA A 421 9.43 -25.36 1.80
CA ALA A 421 9.49 -26.61 1.07
C ALA A 421 9.46 -26.33 -0.44
N PRO A 422 10.37 -26.91 -1.25
CA PRO A 422 11.61 -27.55 -0.81
C PRO A 422 12.59 -26.52 -0.25
N MET A 423 13.41 -26.88 0.74
CA MET A 423 14.42 -25.97 1.29
C MET A 423 15.67 -25.83 0.40
N ASP A 424 15.86 -26.78 -0.51
CA ASP A 424 16.99 -26.82 -1.43
C ASP A 424 16.71 -25.96 -2.67
N VAL A 425 16.95 -24.66 -2.50
CA VAL A 425 16.76 -23.64 -3.53
C VAL A 425 18.02 -22.80 -3.71
N GLU A 426 18.35 -22.49 -4.95
CA GLU A 426 19.44 -21.60 -5.33
C GLU A 426 18.90 -20.18 -5.56
N PRO A 427 19.46 -19.18 -4.86
CA PRO A 427 19.08 -17.79 -5.08
C PRO A 427 19.83 -17.17 -6.27
N LEU A 428 19.08 -16.57 -7.19
CA LEU A 428 19.60 -15.83 -8.34
C LEU A 428 19.17 -14.36 -8.24
N ILE A 429 20.13 -13.45 -8.11
CA ILE A 429 19.88 -12.01 -8.00
C ILE A 429 20.25 -11.32 -9.31
N SER A 430 19.38 -10.45 -9.81
CA SER A 430 19.70 -9.52 -10.89
C SER A 430 19.16 -8.13 -10.62
N GLN A 431 19.70 -7.14 -11.34
CA GLN A 431 19.29 -5.75 -11.26
C GLN A 431 18.73 -5.30 -12.60
N TRP A 432 17.73 -4.43 -12.55
CA TRP A 432 17.03 -3.91 -13.72
C TRP A 432 16.76 -2.43 -13.54
N ARG A 433 16.66 -1.71 -14.65
CA ARG A 433 16.20 -0.32 -14.62
C ARG A 433 14.69 -0.31 -14.44
N THR A 434 14.21 0.53 -13.54
CA THR A 434 12.79 0.82 -13.32
C THR A 434 12.53 2.31 -13.52
N ASP A 435 11.25 2.71 -13.52
CA ASP A 435 10.82 4.11 -13.52
C ASP A 435 11.32 4.92 -12.30
N SER A 436 11.74 4.21 -11.26
CA SER A 436 12.10 4.70 -9.94
C SER A 436 13.58 4.55 -9.62
N GLY A 437 14.39 4.07 -10.57
CA GLY A 437 15.84 3.87 -10.42
C GLY A 437 16.25 2.43 -10.70
N THR A 438 16.97 1.83 -9.76
CA THR A 438 17.41 0.43 -9.84
C THR A 438 16.42 -0.46 -9.10
N GLY A 439 15.77 -1.36 -9.84
CA GLY A 439 15.01 -2.47 -9.30
C GLY A 439 15.90 -3.69 -9.09
N HIS A 440 15.54 -4.52 -8.13
CA HIS A 440 16.19 -5.78 -7.83
C HIS A 440 15.21 -6.93 -8.08
N HIS A 441 15.71 -7.99 -8.69
CA HIS A 441 15.00 -9.23 -8.90
C HIS A 441 15.71 -10.34 -8.11
N ILE A 442 14.93 -11.16 -7.40
CA ILE A 442 15.39 -12.39 -6.77
C ILE A 442 14.55 -13.55 -7.28
N SER A 443 15.21 -14.60 -7.75
CA SER A 443 14.59 -15.89 -8.03
C SER A 443 15.12 -16.92 -7.05
N LEU A 444 14.22 -17.68 -6.42
CA LEU A 444 14.57 -18.84 -5.61
C LEU A 444 14.22 -20.10 -6.40
N ARG A 445 15.24 -20.70 -7.02
CA ARG A 445 15.10 -21.79 -7.99
C ARG A 445 15.35 -23.15 -7.35
N THR A 446 14.50 -24.14 -7.57
CA THR A 446 14.73 -25.51 -7.10
C THR A 446 15.93 -26.14 -7.82
N GLN A 447 16.83 -26.76 -7.07
CA GLN A 447 17.97 -27.47 -7.68
C GLN A 447 17.51 -28.73 -8.42
N ALA A 448 16.63 -29.50 -7.78
CA ALA A 448 16.06 -30.69 -8.40
C ALA A 448 15.09 -30.32 -9.53
N LYS A 449 15.23 -31.02 -10.65
CA LYS A 449 14.23 -31.00 -11.73
C LYS A 449 13.18 -32.07 -11.48
N ALA A 450 11.90 -31.67 -11.59
CA ALA A 450 10.77 -32.57 -11.42
C ALA A 450 9.62 -32.17 -12.35
N ARG A 451 8.71 -33.11 -12.62
CA ARG A 451 7.48 -32.83 -13.37
C ARG A 451 6.43 -32.15 -12.51
N GLU A 452 6.52 -32.28 -11.19
CA GLU A 452 5.60 -31.68 -10.23
C GLU A 452 6.40 -30.98 -9.14
N HIS A 453 6.01 -29.76 -8.81
CA HIS A 453 6.58 -28.99 -7.72
C HIS A 453 5.47 -28.48 -6.81
N THR A 454 5.77 -28.40 -5.53
CA THR A 454 4.98 -27.68 -4.55
C THR A 454 5.92 -26.78 -3.78
N LEU A 455 5.78 -25.47 -3.98
CA LEU A 455 6.55 -24.47 -3.23
C LEU A 455 5.70 -23.92 -2.10
N VAL A 456 6.17 -24.00 -0.86
CA VAL A 456 5.53 -23.36 0.30
C VAL A 456 6.40 -22.20 0.74
N THR A 457 5.90 -20.99 0.57
CA THR A 457 6.63 -19.75 0.84
C THR A 457 5.93 -18.94 1.92
N ALA A 458 6.65 -18.58 2.97
CA ALA A 458 6.15 -17.67 4.02
C ALA A 458 6.77 -16.28 3.82
N LEU A 459 5.91 -15.26 3.74
CA LEU A 459 6.30 -13.85 3.66
C LEU A 459 5.75 -13.12 4.89
N VAL A 460 6.62 -12.58 5.74
CA VAL A 460 6.23 -11.85 6.95
C VAL A 460 6.75 -10.42 6.85
N ALA A 461 5.84 -9.47 6.67
CA ALA A 461 6.13 -8.06 6.75
C ALA A 461 6.04 -7.59 8.21
N MET A 462 6.97 -6.73 8.63
CA MET A 462 7.02 -6.21 9.99
C MET A 462 7.48 -4.75 10.00
N PRO A 463 7.08 -3.95 11.01
CA PRO A 463 7.67 -2.64 11.24
C PRO A 463 9.18 -2.73 11.43
N LYS A 464 9.87 -1.63 11.16
CA LYS A 464 11.31 -1.51 11.46
C LYS A 464 11.55 -1.79 12.95
N ASP A 465 12.62 -2.53 13.23
CA ASP A 465 13.06 -2.93 14.57
C ASP A 465 12.10 -3.84 15.36
N ALA A 466 11.02 -4.32 14.71
CA ALA A 466 10.18 -5.35 15.30
C ALA A 466 10.99 -6.64 15.58
N ARG A 467 10.61 -7.36 16.63
CA ARG A 467 11.23 -8.64 16.95
C ARG A 467 11.03 -9.61 15.80
N GLU A 468 12.14 -10.20 15.35
CA GLU A 468 12.14 -11.14 14.24
C GLU A 468 11.23 -12.36 14.52
N PRO A 469 10.29 -12.69 13.62
CA PRO A 469 9.45 -13.87 13.75
C PRO A 469 10.23 -15.15 13.48
N SER A 470 9.85 -16.23 14.16
CA SER A 470 10.38 -17.57 13.86
C SER A 470 9.54 -18.22 12.77
N ILE A 471 10.15 -18.54 11.63
CA ILE A 471 9.53 -19.28 10.51
C ILE A 471 10.18 -20.66 10.41
N LYS A 472 9.42 -21.73 10.69
CA LYS A 472 9.94 -23.11 10.73
C LYS A 472 9.09 -24.05 9.87
N PRO A 473 9.71 -24.93 9.06
CA PRO A 473 9.02 -26.06 8.45
C PRO A 473 8.35 -26.93 9.51
N LEU A 474 7.19 -27.50 9.16
CA LEU A 474 6.46 -28.45 9.98
C LEU A 474 6.39 -29.80 9.30
N THR A 475 6.67 -30.85 10.07
CA THR A 475 6.42 -32.24 9.68
C THR A 475 4.94 -32.54 9.89
N VAL A 476 4.19 -32.68 8.81
CA VAL A 476 2.76 -33.03 8.83
C VAL A 476 2.59 -34.34 8.10
N SER A 477 2.00 -35.35 8.76
CA SER A 477 1.69 -36.60 8.05
C SER A 477 0.70 -36.30 6.93
N GLY A 478 0.96 -36.78 5.71
CA GLY A 478 0.11 -36.56 4.54
C GLY A 478 0.21 -35.17 3.88
N GLY A 479 1.09 -34.29 4.38
CA GLY A 479 1.24 -32.93 3.88
C GLY A 479 2.58 -32.28 4.20
N ILE A 480 2.67 -30.98 3.95
CA ILE A 480 3.80 -30.10 4.27
C ILE A 480 3.25 -28.83 4.92
N GLY A 481 3.99 -28.20 5.83
CA GLY A 481 3.51 -26.99 6.48
C GLY A 481 4.59 -26.08 7.02
N VAL A 482 4.15 -24.96 7.57
CA VAL A 482 4.97 -23.93 8.20
C VAL A 482 4.33 -23.48 9.51
N ALA A 483 5.17 -23.30 10.54
CA ALA A 483 4.84 -22.58 11.76
C ALA A 483 5.51 -21.21 11.73
N ILE A 484 4.74 -20.17 12.05
CA ILE A 484 5.19 -18.79 12.14
C ILE A 484 4.86 -18.30 13.55
N ALA A 485 5.88 -17.94 14.33
CA ALA A 485 5.70 -17.45 15.70
C ALA A 485 6.20 -16.01 15.84
N HIS A 486 5.39 -15.15 16.47
CA HIS A 486 5.69 -13.75 16.76
C HIS A 486 5.18 -13.40 18.16
N GLY A 487 6.07 -13.29 19.15
CA GLY A 487 5.65 -13.04 20.54
C GLY A 487 4.78 -14.17 21.11
N ASP A 488 3.55 -13.85 21.50
CA ASP A 488 2.51 -14.76 22.02
C ASP A 488 1.59 -15.35 20.92
N ALA A 489 1.83 -14.95 19.66
CA ALA A 489 1.16 -15.46 18.49
C ALA A 489 1.92 -16.62 17.86
N ARG A 490 1.20 -17.71 17.56
CA ARG A 490 1.68 -18.83 16.75
C ARG A 490 0.65 -19.11 15.68
N ASP A 491 1.05 -19.01 14.42
CA ASP A 491 0.22 -19.35 13.27
C ASP A 491 0.80 -20.60 12.57
N ILE A 492 -0.07 -21.45 12.05
CA ILE A 492 0.26 -22.66 11.28
C ILE A 492 -0.45 -22.57 9.93
N ALA A 493 0.25 -22.92 8.86
CA ALA A 493 -0.37 -23.19 7.57
C ALA A 493 0.19 -24.50 6.99
N ALA A 494 -0.67 -25.38 6.52
CA ALA A 494 -0.27 -26.66 5.95
C ALA A 494 -1.08 -26.99 4.69
N PHE A 495 -0.46 -27.78 3.83
CA PHE A 495 -0.94 -28.17 2.53
C PHE A 495 -0.85 -29.68 2.36
N ARG A 496 -1.95 -30.29 1.92
CA ARG A 496 -2.05 -31.74 1.75
C ARG A 496 -1.42 -32.14 0.42
N THR A 497 -0.37 -32.95 0.46
CA THR A 497 0.34 -33.43 -0.73
C THR A 497 -0.03 -34.85 -1.13
N SER A 498 -0.73 -35.59 -0.27
CA SER A 498 -1.13 -36.98 -0.51
C SER A 498 -2.65 -37.19 -0.52
N THR A 499 -3.10 -38.40 -0.83
CA THR A 499 -4.51 -38.81 -0.68
C THR A 499 -4.91 -39.04 0.77
N ARG A 500 -3.94 -39.19 1.68
CA ARG A 500 -4.18 -39.33 3.12
C ARG A 500 -4.52 -37.97 3.73
N GLU A 501 -5.33 -37.98 4.77
CA GLU A 501 -5.60 -36.78 5.56
C GLU A 501 -4.32 -36.23 6.21
N MET A 502 -4.30 -34.91 6.43
CA MET A 502 -3.23 -34.28 7.17
C MET A 502 -3.40 -34.54 8.66
N ARG A 503 -2.35 -35.03 9.32
CA ARG A 503 -2.33 -35.27 10.77
C ARG A 503 -1.06 -34.76 11.42
N MET A 504 -1.24 -34.12 12.57
CA MET A 504 -0.21 -33.71 13.53
C MET A 504 -0.79 -33.83 14.95
N SER A 505 0.02 -33.69 16.00
CA SER A 505 -0.47 -33.69 17.39
C SER A 505 -1.60 -32.68 17.63
N GLU A 506 -1.54 -31.53 16.97
CA GLU A 506 -2.48 -30.43 17.18
C GLU A 506 -3.76 -30.54 16.33
N PHE A 507 -3.72 -31.16 15.15
CA PHE A 507 -4.88 -31.18 14.25
C PHE A 507 -4.96 -32.40 13.32
N SER A 508 -6.18 -32.67 12.84
CA SER A 508 -6.47 -33.63 11.77
C SER A 508 -7.44 -33.00 10.76
N THR A 509 -7.16 -33.15 9.46
CA THR A 509 -8.03 -32.58 8.42
C THR A 509 -7.90 -33.24 7.05
N ASP A 510 -9.01 -33.28 6.32
CA ASP A 510 -9.06 -33.66 4.91
C ASP A 510 -9.01 -32.45 3.95
N ALA A 511 -8.70 -31.25 4.45
CA ALA A 511 -8.56 -30.07 3.62
C ALA A 511 -7.34 -30.13 2.70
N ARG A 512 -7.43 -29.44 1.56
CA ARG A 512 -6.27 -29.18 0.71
C ARG A 512 -5.30 -28.20 1.36
N VAL A 513 -5.85 -27.12 1.94
CA VAL A 513 -5.10 -26.12 2.73
C VAL A 513 -5.77 -25.97 4.08
N VAL A 514 -4.96 -25.95 5.14
CA VAL A 514 -5.40 -25.57 6.48
C VAL A 514 -4.55 -24.41 6.97
N ALA A 515 -5.19 -23.44 7.62
CA ALA A 515 -4.49 -22.42 8.39
C ALA A 515 -5.08 -22.34 9.80
N ILE A 516 -4.26 -22.16 10.82
CA ILE A 516 -4.69 -22.10 12.22
C ILE A 516 -3.93 -20.97 12.89
N ARG A 517 -4.66 -20.10 13.58
CA ARG A 517 -4.10 -18.99 14.35
C ARG A 517 -4.31 -19.24 15.82
N PHE A 518 -3.21 -19.28 16.57
CA PHE A 518 -3.21 -19.38 18.02
C PHE A 518 -2.81 -18.04 18.64
N ARG A 519 -3.41 -17.72 19.79
CA ARG A 519 -2.96 -16.67 20.69
C ARG A 519 -2.99 -17.22 22.12
N ASN A 520 -1.85 -17.19 22.81
CA ASN A 520 -1.73 -17.83 24.13
C ASN A 520 -2.24 -19.29 24.11
N GLU A 521 -1.77 -20.07 23.13
CA GLU A 521 -2.17 -21.48 22.86
C GLU A 521 -3.67 -21.73 22.56
N ASN A 522 -4.52 -20.70 22.54
CA ASN A 522 -5.93 -20.84 22.21
C ASN A 522 -6.17 -20.59 20.73
N VAL A 523 -6.99 -21.44 20.11
CA VAL A 523 -7.45 -21.25 18.72
C VAL A 523 -8.23 -19.94 18.63
N ARG A 524 -7.84 -19.07 17.70
CA ARG A 524 -8.50 -17.80 17.40
C ARG A 524 -9.13 -17.79 16.03
N ALA A 525 -8.48 -18.36 15.04
CA ALA A 525 -9.06 -18.48 13.72
C ALA A 525 -8.54 -19.73 13.01
N VAL A 526 -9.35 -20.27 12.09
CA VAL A 526 -8.96 -21.36 11.23
C VAL A 526 -9.44 -21.13 9.80
N ALA A 527 -8.73 -21.73 8.84
CA ALA A 527 -9.18 -21.92 7.48
C ALA A 527 -9.19 -23.41 7.17
N LEU A 528 -10.33 -23.92 6.73
CA LEU A 528 -10.54 -25.25 6.15
C LEU A 528 -10.81 -25.03 4.66
N CYS A 529 -9.84 -25.31 3.79
CA CYS A 529 -9.94 -24.99 2.37
C CYS A 529 -9.90 -26.24 1.48
N ASP A 530 -10.91 -26.39 0.63
CA ASP A 530 -11.16 -27.54 -0.24
C ASP A 530 -11.15 -28.87 0.54
N GLY A 531 -11.95 -28.95 1.61
CA GLY A 531 -12.17 -30.14 2.45
C GLY A 531 -13.42 -30.03 3.31
N ALA A 532 -13.76 -31.10 4.03
CA ALA A 532 -15.02 -31.23 4.76
C ALA A 532 -14.87 -31.23 6.29
N ARG A 533 -13.67 -31.46 6.84
CA ARG A 533 -13.46 -31.63 8.28
C ARG A 533 -12.09 -31.12 8.74
N LEU A 534 -12.09 -30.36 9.82
CA LEU A 534 -10.92 -30.00 10.62
C LEU A 534 -11.24 -30.25 12.09
N THR A 535 -10.35 -30.93 12.80
CA THR A 535 -10.42 -31.13 14.25
C THR A 535 -9.12 -30.64 14.87
N ILE A 536 -9.22 -29.87 15.97
CA ILE A 536 -8.11 -29.32 16.76
C ILE A 536 -8.48 -29.49 18.24
N GLY A 537 -7.95 -30.52 18.90
CA GLY A 537 -8.39 -30.85 20.26
C GLY A 537 -9.90 -31.04 20.35
N ASP A 538 -10.58 -30.17 21.11
CA ASP A 538 -12.03 -30.17 21.30
C ASP A 538 -12.79 -29.20 20.38
N PHE A 539 -12.08 -28.45 19.53
CA PHE A 539 -12.64 -27.59 18.49
C PHE A 539 -12.72 -28.34 17.16
N ALA A 540 -13.79 -28.11 16.38
CA ALA A 540 -13.90 -28.68 15.05
C ALA A 540 -14.71 -27.81 14.08
N VAL A 541 -14.41 -27.90 12.79
CA VAL A 541 -15.19 -27.32 11.69
C VAL A 541 -15.56 -28.42 10.71
N ARG A 542 -16.84 -28.46 10.33
CA ARG A 542 -17.39 -29.43 9.36
C ARG A 542 -18.26 -28.73 8.32
N THR A 543 -18.22 -29.21 7.09
CA THR A 543 -19.03 -28.67 5.98
C THR A 543 -19.66 -29.79 5.17
N ASP A 544 -20.90 -29.60 4.69
CA ASP A 544 -21.62 -30.59 3.86
C ASP A 544 -21.43 -30.39 2.35
N LYS A 545 -21.43 -29.13 1.88
CA LYS A 545 -21.40 -28.72 0.47
C LYS A 545 -20.52 -27.48 0.22
N VAL A 546 -19.95 -26.90 1.28
CA VAL A 546 -18.98 -25.79 1.16
C VAL A 546 -17.65 -26.35 0.70
N THR A 547 -16.96 -25.63 -0.18
CA THR A 547 -15.61 -26.01 -0.59
C THR A 547 -14.55 -25.43 0.34
N SER A 548 -14.69 -24.19 0.82
CA SER A 548 -13.77 -23.60 1.80
C SER A 548 -14.52 -22.80 2.86
N ALA A 549 -14.17 -22.97 4.13
CA ALA A 549 -14.74 -22.27 5.28
C ALA A 549 -13.64 -21.74 6.20
N LEU A 550 -13.73 -20.47 6.55
CA LEU A 550 -12.85 -19.76 7.46
C LEU A 550 -13.66 -19.38 8.69
N VAL A 551 -13.12 -19.61 9.87
CA VAL A 551 -13.81 -19.37 11.14
C VAL A 551 -12.92 -18.50 12.02
N HIS A 552 -13.48 -17.42 12.57
CA HIS A 552 -12.79 -16.51 13.48
C HIS A 552 -13.60 -16.37 14.78
N LEU A 553 -12.97 -16.75 15.89
CA LEU A 553 -13.46 -16.65 17.26
C LEU A 553 -13.04 -15.30 17.85
N ARG A 554 -13.95 -14.31 17.79
CA ARG A 554 -13.72 -12.98 18.35
C ARG A 554 -14.07 -12.91 19.84
N HIS A 555 -13.72 -11.82 20.51
CA HIS A 555 -14.14 -11.59 21.88
C HIS A 555 -15.68 -11.50 22.01
N ARG A 556 -16.22 -11.56 23.23
CA ARG A 556 -17.67 -11.42 23.53
C ARG A 556 -18.57 -12.44 22.81
N GLY A 557 -18.06 -13.62 22.47
CA GLY A 557 -18.84 -14.68 21.86
C GLY A 557 -19.29 -14.39 20.42
N VAL A 558 -18.55 -13.59 19.67
CA VAL A 558 -18.83 -13.31 18.25
C VAL A 558 -18.10 -14.32 17.37
N LEU A 559 -18.84 -15.00 16.49
CA LEU A 559 -18.29 -15.95 15.53
C LEU A 559 -18.40 -15.38 14.13
N VAL A 560 -17.28 -15.23 13.43
CA VAL A 560 -17.28 -14.80 12.02
C VAL A 560 -16.93 -15.98 11.15
N ILE A 561 -17.73 -16.24 10.13
CA ILE A 561 -17.53 -17.32 9.17
C ILE A 561 -17.44 -16.75 7.75
N GLY A 562 -16.30 -16.91 7.11
CA GLY A 562 -16.12 -16.63 5.68
C GLY A 562 -16.19 -17.92 4.88
N ALA A 563 -16.87 -17.93 3.73
CA ALA A 563 -17.03 -19.16 2.96
C ALA A 563 -17.15 -18.93 1.45
N SER A 564 -16.70 -19.94 0.70
CA SER A 564 -16.91 -20.07 -0.75
C SER A 564 -17.38 -21.50 -1.06
N GLY A 565 -18.46 -21.66 -1.84
CA GLY A 565 -19.01 -22.99 -2.12
C GLY A 565 -20.33 -22.97 -2.89
N ARG A 566 -20.95 -24.14 -3.03
CA ARG A 566 -22.24 -24.33 -3.73
C ARG A 566 -23.44 -23.95 -2.85
N ASP A 567 -24.58 -23.74 -3.49
CA ASP A 567 -25.81 -23.25 -2.85
C ASP A 567 -26.27 -24.04 -1.62
N GLY A 568 -26.66 -23.28 -0.59
CA GLY A 568 -27.39 -23.77 0.58
C GLY A 568 -26.57 -24.64 1.53
N ALA A 569 -25.25 -24.47 1.51
CA ALA A 569 -24.32 -25.24 2.30
C ALA A 569 -24.36 -24.89 3.81
N THR A 570 -24.10 -25.90 4.64
CA THR A 570 -24.10 -25.82 6.10
C THR A 570 -22.68 -25.90 6.64
N ILE A 571 -22.31 -24.94 7.49
CA ILE A 571 -21.06 -24.96 8.24
C ILE A 571 -21.39 -25.23 9.70
N THR A 572 -20.84 -26.31 10.23
CA THR A 572 -20.96 -26.67 11.65
C THR A 572 -19.63 -26.44 12.35
N VAL A 573 -19.63 -25.56 13.34
CA VAL A 573 -18.50 -25.24 14.20
C VAL A 573 -18.77 -25.81 15.59
N GLN A 574 -17.91 -26.71 16.04
CA GLN A 574 -17.83 -27.14 17.44
C GLN A 574 -16.84 -26.23 18.16
N LEU A 575 -17.30 -25.54 19.19
CA LEU A 575 -16.55 -24.50 19.90
C LEU A 575 -15.66 -25.10 21.01
N PRO A 576 -14.48 -24.51 21.28
CA PRO A 576 -13.59 -25.00 22.33
C PRO A 576 -14.18 -24.76 23.71
N GLU A 577 -13.75 -25.49 24.72
CA GLU A 577 -14.21 -25.27 26.09
C GLU A 577 -13.65 -23.94 26.62
N GLY A 578 -14.47 -23.18 27.35
CA GLY A 578 -14.00 -21.97 28.02
C GLY A 578 -14.90 -20.75 27.89
N ALA A 579 -14.30 -19.58 28.08
CA ALA A 579 -15.00 -18.31 28.23
C ALA A 579 -15.78 -17.90 26.97
N PHE A 580 -15.20 -18.11 25.78
CA PHE A 580 -15.87 -17.83 24.51
C PHE A 580 -17.20 -18.59 24.40
N THR A 581 -17.16 -19.91 24.64
CA THR A 581 -18.32 -20.78 24.50
C THR A 581 -19.42 -20.43 25.49
N ARG A 582 -19.06 -20.11 26.75
CA ARG A 582 -20.04 -19.63 27.73
C ARG A 582 -20.75 -18.37 27.23
N GLN A 583 -20.02 -17.39 26.72
CA GLN A 583 -20.59 -16.16 26.17
C GLN A 583 -21.46 -16.42 24.92
N PHE A 584 -21.04 -17.34 24.06
CA PHE A 584 -21.70 -17.64 22.79
C PHE A 584 -23.09 -18.29 22.97
N MET A 585 -23.27 -19.16 23.97
CA MET A 585 -24.45 -20.04 24.05
C MET A 585 -25.77 -19.37 24.50
N HIS A 586 -25.77 -18.08 24.84
CA HIS A 586 -26.94 -17.40 25.42
C HIS A 586 -27.97 -16.88 24.41
N ARG A 587 -27.62 -16.77 23.12
CA ARG A 587 -28.49 -16.37 21.99
C ARG A 587 -27.81 -16.78 20.68
N ALA A 588 -28.56 -16.92 19.59
CA ALA A 588 -27.99 -17.18 18.27
C ALA A 588 -28.79 -16.45 17.20
N THR A 589 -28.35 -15.25 16.83
CA THR A 589 -28.74 -14.60 15.57
C THR A 589 -27.55 -14.62 14.62
N ALA A 590 -27.80 -14.68 13.33
CA ALA A 590 -26.74 -14.63 12.34
C ALA A 590 -27.12 -13.71 11.18
N LEU A 591 -26.19 -12.83 10.81
CA LEU A 591 -26.29 -11.99 9.62
C LEU A 591 -25.27 -12.50 8.60
N CYS A 592 -25.66 -12.53 7.33
CA CYS A 592 -24.79 -12.94 6.24
C CYS A 592 -24.85 -11.96 5.07
N ARG A 593 -23.73 -11.79 4.38
CA ARG A 593 -23.58 -10.97 3.19
C ARG A 593 -22.75 -11.71 2.15
N ALA A 594 -23.30 -11.87 0.96
CA ALA A 594 -22.57 -12.26 -0.23
C ALA A 594 -21.75 -11.07 -0.75
N ALA A 595 -20.68 -11.32 -1.52
CA ALA A 595 -19.91 -10.26 -2.17
C ALA A 595 -20.83 -9.25 -2.90
N ASN A 596 -20.58 -7.94 -2.73
CA ASN A 596 -21.37 -6.86 -3.33
C ASN A 596 -22.89 -6.85 -3.01
N SER A 597 -23.32 -7.57 -1.96
CA SER A 597 -24.73 -7.67 -1.56
C SER A 597 -25.01 -6.97 -0.22
N LYS A 598 -26.27 -6.82 0.16
CA LYS A 598 -26.66 -6.32 1.50
C LYS A 598 -26.64 -7.44 2.54
N TRP A 599 -26.42 -7.09 3.81
CA TRP A 599 -26.60 -8.01 4.94
C TRP A 599 -28.06 -8.49 5.05
N ARG A 600 -28.23 -9.78 5.36
CA ARG A 600 -29.52 -10.44 5.57
C ARG A 600 -29.43 -11.41 6.74
N GLU A 601 -30.53 -11.62 7.44
CA GLU A 601 -30.60 -12.65 8.49
C GLU A 601 -30.58 -14.05 7.89
N VAL A 602 -29.88 -14.98 8.54
CA VAL A 602 -29.79 -16.39 8.15
C VAL A 602 -30.01 -17.30 9.36
N GLY A 603 -30.58 -18.47 9.10
CA GLY A 603 -30.85 -19.45 10.15
C GLY A 603 -29.56 -20.01 10.78
N VAL A 604 -29.50 -19.96 12.10
CA VAL A 604 -28.44 -20.56 12.91
C VAL A 604 -29.04 -21.53 13.93
N ARG A 605 -28.45 -22.72 14.05
CA ARG A 605 -28.83 -23.75 15.03
C ARG A 605 -27.70 -23.93 16.02
N VAL A 606 -28.00 -23.82 17.31
CA VAL A 606 -27.02 -24.01 18.38
C VAL A 606 -27.41 -25.21 19.23
N ASN A 607 -26.43 -26.06 19.52
CA ASN A 607 -26.56 -27.18 20.44
C ASN A 607 -25.56 -26.99 21.60
N ALA A 608 -26.07 -26.52 22.73
CA ALA A 608 -25.25 -26.23 23.91
C ALA A 608 -24.56 -27.48 24.48
N GLN A 609 -25.23 -28.64 24.48
CA GLN A 609 -24.66 -29.90 24.98
C GLN A 609 -23.43 -30.34 24.18
N ARG A 610 -23.48 -30.20 22.85
CA ARG A 610 -22.38 -30.53 21.95
C ARG A 610 -21.41 -29.37 21.71
N ARG A 611 -21.70 -28.19 22.24
CA ARG A 611 -20.99 -26.93 21.95
C ARG A 611 -20.94 -26.59 20.46
N GLU A 612 -22.00 -26.93 19.72
CA GLU A 612 -22.04 -26.81 18.27
C GLU A 612 -22.90 -25.63 17.83
N CYS A 613 -22.46 -24.96 16.77
CA CYS A 613 -23.22 -23.98 16.01
C CYS A 613 -23.22 -24.39 14.53
N ALA A 614 -24.40 -24.51 13.92
CA ALA A 614 -24.57 -24.79 12.51
C ALA A 614 -25.26 -23.62 11.81
N ILE A 615 -24.61 -23.05 10.80
CA ILE A 615 -25.17 -21.97 9.98
C ILE A 615 -25.43 -22.51 8.59
N ARG A 616 -26.62 -22.24 8.06
CA ARG A 616 -26.91 -22.46 6.64
C ARG A 616 -26.66 -21.16 5.88
N LEU A 617 -25.67 -21.17 5.00
CA LEU A 617 -25.35 -20.02 4.18
C LEU A 617 -26.42 -19.83 3.09
N PRO A 618 -26.71 -18.58 2.70
CA PRO A 618 -27.69 -18.31 1.66
C PRO A 618 -27.20 -18.90 0.34
N SER A 619 -28.15 -19.26 -0.55
CA SER A 619 -27.83 -19.47 -1.97
C SER A 619 -27.22 -18.18 -2.50
N ALA A 620 -26.05 -18.28 -3.11
CA ALA A 620 -25.28 -17.13 -3.52
C ALA A 620 -24.85 -17.32 -4.97
N ASP A 621 -25.35 -16.46 -5.84
CA ASP A 621 -24.75 -16.17 -7.15
C ASP A 621 -23.35 -15.53 -7.03
N ALA A 622 -22.82 -15.39 -5.80
CA ALA A 622 -21.55 -14.73 -5.50
C ALA A 622 -20.46 -15.74 -5.15
N ASP A 623 -19.24 -15.46 -5.61
CA ASP A 623 -18.04 -16.26 -5.40
C ASP A 623 -17.72 -16.54 -3.91
N TRP A 624 -18.15 -15.66 -2.99
CA TRP A 624 -17.98 -15.81 -1.54
C TRP A 624 -19.02 -15.06 -0.71
N CYS A 625 -19.12 -15.46 0.57
CA CYS A 625 -19.94 -14.80 1.57
C CYS A 625 -19.22 -14.73 2.93
N ILE A 626 -19.71 -13.83 3.77
CA ILE A 626 -19.32 -13.68 5.17
C ILE A 626 -20.57 -13.72 6.05
N ALA A 627 -20.51 -14.42 7.17
CA ALA A 627 -21.56 -14.51 8.17
C ALA A 627 -21.01 -14.13 9.54
N VAL A 628 -21.81 -13.43 10.34
CA VAL A 628 -21.50 -13.02 11.71
C VAL A 628 -22.59 -13.55 12.62
N VAL A 629 -22.23 -14.43 13.54
CA VAL A 629 -23.13 -14.96 14.57
C VAL A 629 -22.93 -14.20 15.85
N ASN A 630 -24.05 -13.88 16.49
CA ASN A 630 -24.12 -13.05 17.69
C ASN A 630 -23.44 -11.69 17.53
N PRO A 631 -23.72 -10.92 16.46
CA PRO A 631 -23.22 -9.55 16.37
C PRO A 631 -23.73 -8.76 17.59
N PRO A 632 -22.84 -8.18 18.41
CA PRO A 632 -23.26 -7.40 19.58
C PRO A 632 -23.99 -6.14 19.15
N SER A 633 -24.83 -5.61 20.04
CA SER A 633 -25.46 -4.30 19.79
C SER A 633 -24.39 -3.21 19.62
N GLY A 634 -24.55 -2.37 18.59
CA GLY A 634 -23.61 -1.29 18.27
C GLY A 634 -22.41 -1.68 17.39
N MET A 635 -22.22 -2.97 17.08
CA MET A 635 -21.18 -3.41 16.14
C MET A 635 -21.54 -2.98 14.71
N SER A 636 -20.65 -2.25 14.03
CA SER A 636 -20.80 -1.99 12.60
C SER A 636 -20.29 -3.16 11.77
N LEU A 637 -21.08 -3.59 10.79
CA LEU A 637 -20.70 -4.67 9.88
C LEU A 637 -20.11 -4.17 8.56
N ASP A 638 -20.32 -2.89 8.26
CA ASP A 638 -19.87 -2.19 7.05
C ASP A 638 -18.99 -0.99 7.43
N ASP A 639 -18.00 -1.24 8.29
CA ASP A 639 -17.03 -0.24 8.72
C ASP A 639 -15.75 -0.29 7.88
N TYR A 640 -15.45 0.82 7.21
CA TYR A 640 -14.28 0.97 6.36
C TYR A 640 -13.41 2.18 6.75
N ALA A 641 -13.80 2.92 7.80
CA ALA A 641 -13.10 4.11 8.26
C ALA A 641 -12.34 3.79 9.55
N SER A 642 -11.15 4.39 9.70
CA SER A 642 -10.47 4.35 10.98
C SER A 642 -11.00 5.47 11.89
N PRO A 643 -11.02 5.26 13.22
CA PRO A 643 -11.30 6.33 14.17
C PRO A 643 -10.40 7.54 13.92
N ARG A 644 -10.95 8.74 14.06
CA ARG A 644 -10.21 10.00 13.93
C ARG A 644 -10.00 10.61 15.30
N ILE A 645 -8.75 10.93 15.60
CA ILE A 645 -8.42 11.74 16.78
C ILE A 645 -8.70 13.19 16.41
N THR A 646 -9.68 13.81 17.06
CA THR A 646 -10.16 15.16 16.75
C THR A 646 -9.54 16.23 17.64
N SER A 647 -9.11 15.86 18.84
CA SER A 647 -8.48 16.78 19.79
C SER A 647 -7.57 16.02 20.75
N VAL A 648 -6.45 16.64 21.12
CA VAL A 648 -5.52 16.13 22.12
C VAL A 648 -5.16 17.27 23.06
N SER A 649 -5.25 17.03 24.37
CA SER A 649 -4.69 17.94 25.36
C SER A 649 -3.87 17.22 26.41
N VAL A 650 -2.82 17.88 26.88
CA VAL A 650 -1.88 17.38 27.88
C VAL A 650 -1.83 18.40 29.01
N ASP A 651 -2.27 18.01 30.22
CA ASP A 651 -2.43 18.89 31.37
C ASP A 651 -3.19 20.20 31.07
N GLY A 652 -4.15 20.15 30.14
CA GLY A 652 -4.98 21.29 29.73
C GLY A 652 -4.42 22.12 28.56
N MET A 653 -3.19 21.85 28.10
CA MET A 653 -2.64 22.46 26.89
C MET A 653 -3.04 21.64 25.66
N VAL A 654 -3.55 22.29 24.61
CA VAL A 654 -3.99 21.63 23.36
C VAL A 654 -2.79 21.44 22.43
N PHE A 655 -2.74 20.27 21.78
CA PHE A 655 -1.72 19.92 20.79
C PHE A 655 -2.40 19.55 19.47
N ASP A 656 -1.67 19.74 18.36
CA ASP A 656 -2.09 19.22 17.07
C ASP A 656 -2.19 17.69 17.13
N THR A 657 -3.10 17.11 16.35
CA THR A 657 -3.38 15.67 16.32
C THR A 657 -2.36 14.89 15.48
N THR A 658 -1.11 15.33 15.50
CA THR A 658 0.01 14.64 14.84
C THR A 658 0.19 13.24 15.42
N ALA A 659 0.77 12.34 14.62
CA ALA A 659 0.99 10.94 15.06
C ALA A 659 1.91 10.83 16.29
N GLU A 660 2.70 11.86 16.59
CA GLU A 660 3.62 11.93 17.72
C GLU A 660 3.62 13.33 18.34
N ILE A 661 3.50 13.39 19.67
CA ILE A 661 3.47 14.61 20.49
C ILE A 661 4.56 14.52 21.56
N TYR A 662 5.39 15.55 21.66
CA TYR A 662 6.42 15.64 22.70
C TYR A 662 5.84 16.29 23.96
N ILE A 663 5.78 15.53 25.06
CA ILE A 663 5.16 15.94 26.33
C ILE A 663 6.18 16.49 27.35
N GLY A 664 7.43 16.66 26.93
CA GLY A 664 8.47 17.36 27.69
C GLY A 664 9.04 16.59 28.90
N ALA A 665 9.74 17.35 29.77
CA ALA A 665 10.58 16.83 30.84
C ALA A 665 9.84 16.28 32.08
N LYS A 666 8.58 16.69 32.28
CA LYS A 666 7.73 16.23 33.37
C LYS A 666 6.63 15.38 32.76
N LEU A 667 6.42 14.18 33.29
CA LEU A 667 5.28 13.39 32.86
C LEU A 667 3.99 14.16 33.18
N PRO A 668 3.04 14.20 32.23
CA PRO A 668 1.78 14.87 32.45
C PRO A 668 0.95 14.11 33.48
N ARG A 669 0.12 14.84 34.22
CA ARG A 669 -0.85 14.25 35.15
C ARG A 669 -1.99 13.60 34.39
N VAL A 670 -2.45 14.25 33.33
CA VAL A 670 -3.60 13.85 32.53
C VAL A 670 -3.36 14.18 31.05
N ILE A 671 -3.61 13.20 30.19
CA ILE A 671 -3.76 13.39 28.75
C ILE A 671 -5.23 13.16 28.41
N ARG A 672 -5.88 14.08 27.70
CA ARG A 672 -7.23 13.89 27.14
C ARG A 672 -7.15 13.74 25.64
N VAL A 673 -7.89 12.77 25.10
CA VAL A 673 -7.97 12.51 23.67
C VAL A 673 -9.44 12.37 23.29
N GLU A 674 -9.90 13.19 22.35
CA GLU A 674 -11.23 13.08 21.76
C GLU A 674 -11.13 12.30 20.46
N VAL A 675 -12.02 11.32 20.30
CA VAL A 675 -12.05 10.46 19.13
C VAL A 675 -13.45 10.42 18.56
N GLU A 676 -13.52 10.53 17.24
CA GLU A 676 -14.73 10.40 16.47
C GLU A 676 -14.60 9.31 15.41
N ASP A 677 -15.66 8.53 15.25
CA ASP A 677 -15.81 7.57 14.17
C ASP A 677 -17.22 7.71 13.55
N ASP A 678 -17.28 7.77 12.22
CA ASP A 678 -18.54 8.01 11.51
C ASP A 678 -19.44 6.75 11.48
N GLU A 679 -18.86 5.57 11.64
CA GLU A 679 -19.45 4.26 11.33
C GLU A 679 -19.65 3.42 12.60
N SER A 680 -18.66 3.37 13.48
CA SER A 680 -18.60 2.49 14.65
C SER A 680 -18.45 3.21 15.98
N ALA A 681 -18.84 2.54 17.07
CA ALA A 681 -18.42 2.97 18.41
C ALA A 681 -16.97 2.56 18.67
N ILE A 682 -16.29 3.17 19.64
CA ILE A 682 -14.95 2.77 20.08
C ILE A 682 -15.00 1.47 20.92
N ASP A 683 -14.11 0.51 20.64
CA ASP A 683 -13.99 -0.73 21.41
C ASP A 683 -13.23 -0.50 22.72
N GLU A 684 -14.01 -0.31 23.78
CA GLU A 684 -13.52 -0.09 25.14
C GLU A 684 -12.59 -1.19 25.64
N SER A 685 -12.77 -2.42 25.16
CA SER A 685 -11.96 -3.56 25.60
C SER A 685 -10.60 -3.64 24.91
N ALA A 686 -10.42 -2.89 23.83
CA ALA A 686 -9.19 -2.83 23.05
C ALA A 686 -8.35 -1.57 23.34
N LEU A 687 -8.89 -0.61 24.10
CA LEU A 687 -8.17 0.59 24.52
C LEU A 687 -6.91 0.24 25.33
N ALA A 688 -5.76 0.74 24.89
CA ALA A 688 -4.49 0.48 25.57
C ALA A 688 -3.54 1.67 25.48
N LEU A 689 -2.88 1.98 26.59
CA LEU A 689 -1.67 2.80 26.60
C LEU A 689 -0.46 1.87 26.65
N ILE A 690 0.47 2.00 25.71
CA ILE A 690 1.64 1.13 25.57
C ILE A 690 2.90 1.95 25.80
N CYS A 691 3.69 1.62 26.81
CA CYS A 691 4.98 2.25 27.11
C CYS A 691 6.11 1.31 26.73
N ASP A 692 6.98 1.71 25.80
CA ASP A 692 8.16 0.93 25.37
C ASP A 692 7.82 -0.54 25.05
N GLY A 693 6.67 -0.75 24.39
CA GLY A 693 6.15 -2.07 24.00
C GLY A 693 5.36 -2.84 25.07
N ARG A 694 5.14 -2.27 26.26
CA ARG A 694 4.37 -2.90 27.35
C ARG A 694 3.08 -2.14 27.66
N VAL A 695 1.96 -2.85 27.76
CA VAL A 695 0.67 -2.23 28.14
C VAL A 695 0.74 -1.72 29.58
N VAL A 696 0.42 -0.44 29.75
CA VAL A 696 0.26 0.22 31.05
C VAL A 696 -1.14 -0.08 31.55
N ARG A 697 -1.24 -0.91 32.59
CA ARG A 697 -2.53 -1.35 33.14
C ARG A 697 -3.29 -0.16 33.75
N ASN A 698 -4.60 -0.14 33.55
CA ASN A 698 -5.52 0.86 34.12
C ASN A 698 -5.16 2.32 33.79
N ALA A 699 -4.45 2.55 32.69
CA ALA A 699 -4.00 3.89 32.30
C ALA A 699 -5.05 4.67 31.53
N VAL A 700 -5.96 4.01 30.82
CA VAL A 700 -6.96 4.65 29.94
C VAL A 700 -8.35 4.50 30.55
N ARG A 701 -9.11 5.60 30.61
CA ARG A 701 -10.52 5.60 31.00
C ARG A 701 -11.35 6.43 30.03
N ILE A 702 -12.60 6.00 29.81
CA ILE A 702 -13.57 6.78 29.03
C ILE A 702 -14.25 7.78 29.97
N ILE A 703 -14.26 9.05 29.58
CA ILE A 703 -14.86 10.15 30.35
C ILE A 703 -16.29 10.39 29.90
N SER A 704 -16.53 10.40 28.59
CA SER A 704 -17.84 10.66 28.01
C SER A 704 -18.02 9.90 26.70
N LYS A 705 -19.29 9.61 26.37
CA LYS A 705 -19.71 9.02 25.09
C LYS A 705 -20.91 9.79 24.57
N LEU A 706 -20.87 10.15 23.30
CA LEU A 706 -21.98 10.75 22.58
C LEU A 706 -22.26 9.95 21.31
N ARG A 707 -23.44 10.14 20.72
CA ARG A 707 -23.84 9.50 19.44
C ARG A 707 -23.67 7.98 19.44
N GLY A 708 -24.03 7.32 20.54
CA GLY A 708 -23.90 5.86 20.68
C GLY A 708 -22.45 5.36 20.82
N GLY A 709 -21.51 6.22 21.22
CA GLY A 709 -20.09 5.87 21.36
C GLY A 709 -19.22 6.18 20.13
N LYS A 710 -19.83 6.70 19.07
CA LYS A 710 -19.15 7.24 17.87
C LYS A 710 -18.29 8.45 18.18
N TYR A 711 -18.62 9.18 19.24
CA TYR A 711 -17.74 10.17 19.82
C TYR A 711 -17.41 9.75 21.24
N THR A 712 -16.11 9.62 21.53
CA THR A 712 -15.61 9.15 22.82
C THR A 712 -14.49 10.04 23.29
N GLU A 713 -14.60 10.54 24.53
CA GLU A 713 -13.53 11.26 25.22
C GLU A 713 -12.77 10.29 26.12
N LEU A 714 -11.45 10.23 25.94
CA LEU A 714 -10.54 9.39 26.70
C LEU A 714 -9.69 10.25 27.63
N GLU A 715 -9.43 9.74 28.83
CA GLU A 715 -8.40 10.26 29.72
C GLU A 715 -7.34 9.19 29.95
N CYS A 716 -6.08 9.53 29.69
CA CYS A 716 -4.92 8.69 29.97
C CYS A 716 -4.13 9.27 31.15
N ARG A 717 -3.78 8.42 32.10
CA ARG A 717 -2.92 8.75 33.24
C ARG A 717 -1.65 7.93 33.16
N ILE A 718 -0.51 8.61 33.14
CA ILE A 718 0.79 7.96 33.12
C ILE A 718 1.25 7.75 34.58
N PRO A 719 1.52 6.50 35.02
CA PRO A 719 2.05 6.25 36.36
C PRO A 719 3.39 6.95 36.61
N HIS A 720 3.53 7.63 37.74
CA HIS A 720 4.76 8.36 38.12
C HIS A 720 5.98 7.43 38.23
N GLU A 721 5.79 6.14 38.53
CA GLU A 721 6.86 5.13 38.59
C GLU A 721 7.61 4.96 37.26
N LEU A 722 6.95 5.27 36.13
CA LEU A 722 7.58 5.24 34.81
C LEU A 722 8.54 6.43 34.61
N GLN A 723 8.58 7.42 35.50
CA GLN A 723 9.46 8.58 35.38
C GLN A 723 10.91 8.31 35.80
N LEU A 724 11.19 7.22 36.52
CA LEU A 724 12.49 7.02 37.16
C LEU A 724 13.61 6.84 36.12
N PRO A 725 14.59 7.77 36.05
CA PRO A 725 15.71 7.65 35.13
C PRO A 725 16.59 6.45 35.50
N PRO A 726 17.32 5.86 34.53
CA PRO A 726 18.32 4.86 34.84
C PRO A 726 19.40 5.45 35.77
N THR A 727 20.02 4.59 36.57
CA THR A 727 21.02 4.97 37.59
C THR A 727 22.31 5.58 37.01
N ASP A 728 22.48 5.58 35.69
CA ASP A 728 23.68 6.01 34.97
C ASP A 728 23.68 7.49 34.53
N GLY A 729 22.54 8.18 34.67
CA GLY A 729 22.37 9.60 34.33
C GLY A 729 22.09 9.89 32.85
N ALA A 730 21.84 8.87 32.02
CA ALA A 730 21.34 9.08 30.65
C ALA A 730 19.88 9.59 30.67
N PRO A 731 19.45 10.43 29.71
CA PRO A 731 18.04 10.80 29.59
C PRO A 731 17.20 9.54 29.31
N LEU A 732 16.19 9.32 30.13
CA LEU A 732 15.16 8.32 29.88
C LEU A 732 14.22 8.86 28.81
N MET A 733 14.33 8.34 27.59
CA MET A 733 13.30 8.52 26.56
C MET A 733 12.26 7.43 26.73
N ARG A 734 10.99 7.82 26.89
CA ARG A 734 9.86 6.88 26.86
C ARG A 734 8.88 7.27 25.79
N ARG A 735 8.42 6.25 25.07
CA ARG A 735 7.37 6.41 24.09
C ARG A 735 6.10 5.74 24.59
N PHE A 736 5.07 6.53 24.80
CA PHE A 736 3.72 6.08 25.14
C PHE A 736 2.86 6.08 23.89
N ILE A 737 2.22 4.98 23.55
CA ILE A 737 1.32 4.89 22.40
C ILE A 737 -0.07 4.62 22.92
N LEU A 738 -0.99 5.56 22.73
CA LEU A 738 -2.40 5.32 22.95
C LEU A 738 -2.97 4.64 21.69
N ARG A 739 -3.45 3.41 21.86
CA ARG A 739 -4.12 2.62 20.83
C ARG A 739 -5.63 2.65 21.04
N ILE A 740 -6.36 2.90 19.96
CA ILE A 740 -7.81 3.13 19.95
C ILE A 740 -8.39 2.34 18.79
N ASP A 741 -9.05 1.22 19.09
CA ASP A 741 -9.71 0.40 18.07
C ASP A 741 -11.20 0.75 18.01
N ASP A 742 -11.80 0.74 16.82
CA ASP A 742 -13.25 0.75 16.69
C ASP A 742 -13.88 -0.62 17.01
N PHE A 743 -15.20 -0.63 17.10
CA PHE A 743 -16.03 -1.81 17.33
C PHE A 743 -16.67 -2.34 16.03
N GLY A 744 -15.90 -2.40 14.94
CA GLY A 744 -16.32 -2.91 13.64
C GLY A 744 -16.12 -4.42 13.43
N LEU A 745 -16.72 -4.97 12.38
CA LEU A 745 -16.46 -6.34 11.90
C LEU A 745 -14.98 -6.52 11.55
N TYR A 746 -14.39 -5.53 10.89
CA TYR A 746 -12.95 -5.40 10.68
C TYR A 746 -12.49 -4.21 11.51
N PRO A 747 -11.91 -4.44 12.71
CA PRO A 747 -11.50 -3.34 13.56
C PRO A 747 -10.42 -2.51 12.89
N HIS A 748 -10.61 -1.20 12.81
CA HIS A 748 -9.56 -0.26 12.46
C HIS A 748 -8.98 0.36 13.73
N THR A 749 -7.72 0.77 13.65
CA THR A 749 -6.98 1.29 14.78
C THR A 749 -6.52 2.72 14.49
N ALA A 750 -6.89 3.65 15.36
CA ALA A 750 -6.21 4.92 15.51
C ALA A 750 -5.13 4.81 16.59
N GLN A 751 -4.03 5.54 16.42
CA GLN A 751 -2.99 5.62 17.42
C GLN A 751 -2.41 7.02 17.49
N ILE A 752 -1.94 7.38 18.68
CA ILE A 752 -1.14 8.59 18.88
C ILE A 752 -0.02 8.30 19.87
N ALA A 753 1.17 8.76 19.55
CA ALA A 753 2.35 8.61 20.39
C ALA A 753 2.61 9.88 21.21
N PHE A 754 3.01 9.69 22.46
CA PHE A 754 3.51 10.72 23.36
C PHE A 754 4.94 10.39 23.75
N VAL A 755 5.86 11.32 23.49
CA VAL A 755 7.27 11.14 23.78
C VAL A 755 7.64 11.96 25.01
N HIS A 756 8.07 11.25 26.05
CA HIS A 756 8.62 11.83 27.26
C HIS A 756 10.14 11.69 27.24
N HIS A 757 10.83 12.72 27.70
CA HIS A 757 12.25 12.67 28.01
C HIS A 757 12.44 13.07 29.47
N SER A 758 13.29 12.41 30.24
CA SER A 758 13.66 12.94 31.56
C SER A 758 14.52 14.21 31.41
N PRO A 759 14.51 15.16 32.36
CA PRO A 759 15.47 16.25 32.34
C PRO A 759 16.88 15.69 32.47
N MET A 760 17.80 16.13 31.61
CA MET A 760 19.19 15.72 31.72
C MET A 760 19.82 16.37 32.95
N ARG A 761 20.47 15.56 33.80
CA ARG A 761 21.30 16.08 34.88
C ARG A 761 22.53 16.73 34.26
N ILE A 762 22.72 18.02 34.52
CA ILE A 762 23.92 18.77 34.15
C ILE A 762 24.81 18.84 35.39
N ALA A 763 26.05 18.36 35.28
CA ALA A 763 26.98 18.40 36.41
C ALA A 763 27.25 19.84 36.85
N LYS A 764 27.41 20.05 38.17
CA LYS A 764 27.79 21.36 38.70
C LYS A 764 29.17 21.73 38.15
N GLY A 765 29.26 22.84 37.43
CA GLY A 765 30.50 23.29 36.77
C GLY A 765 30.75 22.67 35.39
N ALA A 766 29.73 22.10 34.73
CA ALA A 766 29.79 21.75 33.32
C ALA A 766 30.10 22.98 32.45
N ILE A 767 30.88 22.78 31.39
CA ILE A 767 31.25 23.85 30.44
C ILE A 767 30.54 23.57 29.12
N PHE A 768 29.63 24.43 28.68
CA PHE A 768 29.00 24.29 27.37
C PHE A 768 29.97 24.71 26.26
N LEU A 769 29.96 23.98 25.16
CA LEU A 769 30.83 24.28 24.03
C LEU A 769 30.41 25.59 23.34
N SER A 770 29.13 25.96 23.40
CA SER A 770 28.63 27.23 22.88
C SER A 770 29.19 28.46 23.59
N ASP A 771 29.57 28.32 24.87
CA ASP A 771 30.26 29.37 25.65
C ASP A 771 31.75 29.50 25.30
N LEU A 772 32.32 28.51 24.61
CA LEU A 772 33.73 28.48 24.25
C LEU A 772 33.96 29.08 22.86
N LYS A 773 35.12 29.70 22.68
CA LYS A 773 35.60 30.07 21.35
C LYS A 773 36.31 28.87 20.71
N PRO A 774 35.82 28.34 19.58
CA PRO A 774 36.52 27.27 18.89
C PRO A 774 37.84 27.78 18.32
N VAL A 775 38.86 26.92 18.33
CA VAL A 775 40.17 27.21 17.72
C VAL A 775 40.13 27.01 16.20
N ARG A 776 39.18 26.21 15.70
CA ARG A 776 38.87 26.05 14.28
C ARG A 776 37.39 25.74 14.11
N ALA A 777 36.76 26.31 13.10
CA ALA A 777 35.38 26.00 12.73
C ALA A 777 35.20 26.12 11.21
N PHE A 778 34.43 25.20 10.63
CA PHE A 778 34.06 25.20 9.22
C PHE A 778 32.62 24.70 9.11
N SER A 779 31.71 25.53 8.62
CA SER A 779 30.29 25.19 8.50
C SER A 779 29.59 26.20 7.59
N HIS A 780 28.61 25.72 6.82
CA HIS A 780 27.78 26.55 5.95
C HIS A 780 27.02 27.61 6.76
N GLY A 781 27.18 28.89 6.40
CA GLY A 781 26.57 29.99 7.17
C GLY A 781 27.16 30.20 8.58
N GLY A 782 28.27 29.53 8.90
CA GLY A 782 28.95 29.59 10.19
C GLY A 782 28.26 28.78 11.30
N VAL A 783 29.01 28.51 12.37
CA VAL A 783 28.50 27.81 13.56
C VAL A 783 27.53 28.70 14.33
N LYS A 784 26.28 28.26 14.50
CA LYS A 784 25.31 28.94 15.37
C LYS A 784 25.48 28.45 16.80
N ARG A 785 25.31 29.33 17.77
CA ARG A 785 25.51 29.05 19.20
C ARG A 785 24.28 29.49 19.96
N ASP A 786 23.67 28.54 20.66
CA ASP A 786 22.47 28.75 21.47
C ASP A 786 21.24 29.27 20.69
N CYS A 787 21.31 29.25 19.36
CA CYS A 787 20.22 29.61 18.45
C CYS A 787 20.33 28.83 17.14
N ASP A 788 19.25 28.82 16.38
CA ASP A 788 19.19 28.24 15.04
C ASP A 788 19.63 29.20 13.91
N TYR A 789 19.25 28.90 12.66
CA TYR A 789 19.55 29.74 11.50
C TYR A 789 18.80 31.07 11.47
N PHE A 790 17.60 31.13 12.03
CA PHE A 790 16.72 32.28 12.06
C PHE A 790 16.91 33.13 13.33
N GLY A 791 17.63 32.59 14.32
CA GLY A 791 17.91 33.24 15.60
C GLY A 791 16.99 32.79 16.73
N ASP A 792 16.13 31.79 16.48
CA ASP A 792 15.23 31.22 17.48
C ASP A 792 15.93 30.11 18.28
N GLU A 793 15.23 29.55 19.28
CA GLU A 793 15.78 28.52 20.17
C GLU A 793 15.97 27.21 19.41
N LEU A 794 17.16 26.61 19.52
CA LEU A 794 17.48 25.30 18.92
C LEU A 794 16.42 24.26 19.28
N SER A 795 15.80 23.63 18.29
CA SER A 795 14.91 22.49 18.53
C SER A 795 15.18 21.31 17.62
N VAL A 796 15.07 20.11 18.20
CA VAL A 796 15.18 18.84 17.48
C VAL A 796 14.11 17.91 18.01
N ALA A 797 13.25 17.44 17.11
CA ALA A 797 12.15 16.55 17.46
C ALA A 797 11.31 17.14 18.61
N GLY A 798 10.99 18.44 18.56
CA GLY A 798 10.24 19.16 19.58
C GLY A 798 10.98 19.38 20.91
N MET A 799 12.23 18.93 21.06
CA MET A 799 13.05 19.24 22.22
C MET A 799 13.75 20.57 22.03
N HIS A 800 13.45 21.55 22.89
CA HIS A 800 14.08 22.87 22.86
C HIS A 800 15.33 22.93 23.73
N PHE A 801 16.39 23.55 23.20
CA PHE A 801 17.71 23.63 23.83
C PHE A 801 18.19 25.08 23.94
N LYS A 802 18.13 25.63 25.15
CA LYS A 802 18.76 26.92 25.49
C LYS A 802 20.26 26.99 25.29
N LYS A 803 20.95 25.84 25.28
CA LYS A 803 22.39 25.76 25.05
C LYS A 803 22.69 24.70 24.00
N GLY A 804 23.53 25.00 23.04
CA GLY A 804 23.91 24.05 21.99
C GLY A 804 24.61 24.71 20.81
N LEU A 805 24.96 23.88 19.83
CA LEU A 805 25.53 24.34 18.56
C LEU A 805 24.66 23.83 17.41
N LEU A 806 24.48 24.64 16.38
CA LEU A 806 24.04 24.16 15.08
C LEU A 806 25.19 24.30 14.08
N ILE A 807 25.49 23.20 13.40
CA ILE A 807 26.46 23.16 12.32
C ILE A 807 25.87 22.47 11.10
N HIS A 808 26.14 23.03 9.94
CA HIS A 808 25.67 22.53 8.65
C HIS A 808 26.86 22.23 7.74
N PRO A 809 26.93 21.02 7.14
CA PRO A 809 27.95 20.64 6.17
C PRO A 809 28.11 21.66 5.04
N GLU A 810 29.34 21.92 4.62
CA GLU A 810 29.65 22.81 3.49
C GLU A 810 30.48 22.07 2.45
N VAL A 811 30.32 22.45 1.18
CA VAL A 811 31.11 21.87 0.09
C VAL A 811 32.55 22.38 0.18
N GLY A 812 33.48 21.47 0.51
CA GLY A 812 34.91 21.74 0.60
C GLY A 812 35.74 21.02 -0.48
N ARG A 813 37.07 21.02 -0.33
CA ARG A 813 37.97 20.17 -1.13
C ARG A 813 37.91 18.72 -0.62
N GLY A 814 36.84 18.01 -0.96
CA GLY A 814 36.58 16.62 -0.53
C GLY A 814 35.09 16.34 -0.35
N ALA A 815 34.76 15.24 0.34
CA ALA A 815 33.38 14.97 0.75
C ALA A 815 32.85 16.11 1.64
N PRO A 816 31.60 16.57 1.46
CA PRO A 816 31.06 17.68 2.26
C PRO A 816 31.05 17.38 3.76
N PHE A 817 31.43 18.39 4.56
CA PHE A 817 31.49 18.26 6.01
C PHE A 817 31.35 19.61 6.72
N ALA A 818 31.04 19.55 8.01
CA ALA A 818 31.20 20.65 8.94
C ALA A 818 32.02 20.18 10.13
N GLU A 819 32.77 21.10 10.74
CA GLU A 819 33.50 20.81 11.96
C GLU A 819 33.61 22.00 12.92
N VAL A 820 33.78 21.67 14.19
CA VAL A 820 34.13 22.63 15.24
C VAL A 820 35.17 21.99 16.16
N VAL A 821 36.29 22.68 16.37
CA VAL A 821 37.44 22.18 17.14
C VAL A 821 37.68 23.06 18.35
N TYR A 822 37.86 22.43 19.51
CA TYR A 822 38.14 23.07 20.79
C TYR A 822 39.47 22.59 21.37
N ASP A 823 40.24 23.51 21.94
CA ASP A 823 41.46 23.23 22.70
C ASP A 823 41.08 22.97 24.17
N LEU A 824 41.28 21.73 24.60
CA LEU A 824 40.93 21.30 25.95
C LEU A 824 42.03 21.61 26.97
N THR A 825 43.25 21.93 26.51
CA THR A 825 44.41 22.15 27.41
C THR A 825 44.27 23.41 28.26
N LYS A 826 43.39 24.33 27.86
CA LYS A 826 43.08 25.59 28.56
C LYS A 826 41.93 25.45 29.56
N LEU A 827 41.35 24.26 29.71
CA LEU A 827 40.19 24.01 30.55
C LEU A 827 40.60 23.11 31.73
N PRO A 828 39.88 23.17 32.87
CA PRO A 828 40.05 22.20 33.95
C PRO A 828 39.87 20.77 33.43
N PRO A 829 40.56 19.75 33.97
CA PRO A 829 40.42 18.37 33.52
C PRO A 829 38.97 17.91 33.50
N ARG A 830 38.51 17.37 32.36
CA ARG A 830 37.16 16.84 32.15
C ARG A 830 37.21 15.38 31.75
N ARG A 831 36.18 14.64 32.14
CA ARG A 831 36.11 13.20 31.84
C ARG A 831 35.21 12.92 30.65
N TRP A 832 34.12 13.69 30.50
CA TRP A 832 33.08 13.39 29.54
C TRP A 832 32.82 14.55 28.59
N PHE A 833 32.64 14.25 27.31
CA PHE A 833 31.86 15.07 26.40
C PHE A 833 30.45 14.50 26.32
N ILE A 834 29.44 15.34 26.47
CA ILE A 834 28.03 14.96 26.45
C ILE A 834 27.24 15.89 25.53
N ALA A 835 26.38 15.35 24.67
CA ALA A 835 25.47 16.09 23.80
C ALA A 835 24.20 15.27 23.46
N VAL A 836 23.17 15.96 22.98
CA VAL A 836 22.03 15.38 22.27
C VAL A 836 22.13 15.82 20.81
N VAL A 837 22.11 14.89 19.87
CA VAL A 837 22.32 15.17 18.44
C VAL A 837 21.09 14.83 17.60
N GLY A 838 20.82 15.63 16.58
CA GLY A 838 19.80 15.36 15.57
C GLY A 838 19.62 16.53 14.60
N ILE A 839 18.70 16.39 13.64
CA ILE A 839 18.42 17.43 12.64
C ILE A 839 17.35 18.39 13.16
N GLU A 840 17.60 19.68 13.02
CA GLU A 840 16.71 20.77 13.44
C GLU A 840 15.25 20.62 12.94
N ASP A 841 14.29 21.06 13.74
CA ASP A 841 12.87 21.02 13.37
C ASP A 841 12.50 21.95 12.21
N ASP A 842 13.20 23.07 12.02
CA ASP A 842 12.92 23.96 10.88
C ASP A 842 13.63 23.54 9.58
N ALA A 843 14.42 22.47 9.64
CA ALA A 843 15.02 21.87 8.46
C ALA A 843 13.99 21.10 7.61
N SER A 844 14.22 21.07 6.30
CA SER A 844 13.38 20.27 5.40
C SER A 844 13.53 18.76 5.64
N MET A 845 12.54 17.98 5.22
CA MET A 845 12.52 16.51 5.35
C MET A 845 13.60 15.79 4.53
N ARG A 846 14.40 16.52 3.74
CA ARG A 846 15.48 15.97 2.92
C ARG A 846 16.80 15.84 3.67
N GLY A 847 16.99 16.61 4.75
CA GLY A 847 18.25 16.64 5.49
C GLY A 847 18.72 15.28 5.98
N SER A 848 20.03 15.06 5.92
CA SER A 848 20.68 13.81 6.30
C SER A 848 22.11 14.06 6.81
N VAL A 849 22.43 13.60 8.01
CA VAL A 849 23.74 13.86 8.63
C VAL A 849 24.29 12.65 9.37
N THR A 850 25.62 12.49 9.38
CA THR A 850 26.31 11.62 10.34
C THR A 850 27.07 12.48 11.35
N PHE A 851 26.84 12.25 12.64
CA PHE A 851 27.52 12.94 13.74
C PHE A 851 28.76 12.15 14.21
N CYS A 852 29.91 12.81 14.22
CA CYS A 852 31.18 12.23 14.64
C CYS A 852 31.81 13.06 15.77
N VAL A 853 32.38 12.36 16.77
CA VAL A 853 33.22 12.99 17.80
C VAL A 853 34.62 12.42 17.69
N GLU A 854 35.60 13.31 17.53
CA GLU A 854 37.01 12.95 17.48
C GLU A 854 37.80 13.68 18.58
N VAL A 855 38.83 13.03 19.11
CA VAL A 855 39.74 13.63 20.10
C VAL A 855 41.18 13.48 19.67
N LEU A 856 42.00 14.49 19.96
CA LEU A 856 43.44 14.43 19.71
C LEU A 856 44.16 13.89 20.95
N ARG A 857 44.76 12.69 20.82
CA ARG A 857 45.59 12.06 21.86
C ARG A 857 46.92 11.64 21.23
N ASN A 858 48.02 11.88 21.94
CA ASN A 858 49.37 11.48 21.51
C ASN A 858 49.79 11.97 20.10
N GLY A 859 49.15 13.02 19.58
CA GLY A 859 49.43 13.56 18.24
C GLY A 859 48.46 13.14 17.15
N ASP A 860 47.58 12.16 17.41
CA ASP A 860 46.66 11.61 16.41
C ASP A 860 45.18 11.84 16.75
N TRP A 861 44.38 12.10 15.72
CA TRP A 861 42.91 12.20 15.84
C TRP A 861 42.30 10.81 15.93
N GLN A 862 41.56 10.57 17.01
CA GLN A 862 40.85 9.32 17.27
C GLN A 862 39.35 9.58 17.23
N ARG A 863 38.63 8.89 16.34
CA ARG A 863 37.17 8.90 16.34
C ARG A 863 36.65 8.04 17.47
N ILE A 864 35.92 8.65 18.39
CA ILE A 864 35.40 8.01 19.60
C ILE A 864 33.87 7.87 19.60
N TYR A 865 33.20 8.48 18.61
CA TYR A 865 31.77 8.32 18.35
C TYR A 865 31.47 8.54 16.87
N GLU A 866 30.53 7.76 16.34
CA GLU A 866 29.91 7.95 15.02
C GLU A 866 28.45 7.51 15.10
N SER A 867 27.52 8.36 14.68
CA SER A 867 26.11 7.99 14.56
C SER A 867 25.86 7.20 13.26
N PRO A 868 24.75 6.47 13.13
CA PRO A 868 24.17 6.18 11.83
C PRO A 868 23.83 7.49 11.10
N VAL A 869 23.51 7.40 9.81
CA VAL A 869 22.87 8.50 9.08
C VAL A 869 21.57 8.85 9.82
N MET A 870 21.47 10.09 10.27
CA MET A 870 20.31 10.65 10.95
C MET A 870 19.56 11.55 9.98
N ARG A 871 18.24 11.42 9.96
CA ARG A 871 17.29 12.30 9.29
C ARG A 871 16.39 12.96 10.33
N ARG A 872 15.68 14.03 9.95
CA ARG A 872 14.74 14.72 10.85
C ARG A 872 13.71 13.77 11.51
N ILE A 873 13.25 12.75 10.80
CA ILE A 873 12.28 11.76 11.33
C ILE A 873 12.87 10.76 12.34
N ASP A 874 14.20 10.66 12.43
CA ASP A 874 14.85 9.67 13.28
C ASP A 874 14.95 10.16 14.74
N GLY A 875 14.52 11.39 15.01
CA GLY A 875 14.52 12.00 16.33
C GLY A 875 15.91 12.38 16.82
N VAL A 876 16.15 12.23 18.12
CA VAL A 876 17.40 12.58 18.80
C VAL A 876 18.25 11.35 19.15
N ARG A 877 19.58 11.53 19.24
CA ARG A 877 20.51 10.55 19.85
C ARG A 877 21.30 11.18 20.98
N PHE A 878 21.54 10.40 22.03
CA PHE A 878 22.40 10.82 23.15
C PHE A 878 23.85 10.40 22.92
N VAL A 879 24.77 11.33 23.14
CA VAL A 879 26.21 11.14 23.01
C VAL A 879 26.85 11.36 24.38
N ARG A 880 27.59 10.36 24.87
CA ARG A 880 28.44 10.47 26.06
C ARG A 880 29.73 9.69 25.81
N VAL A 881 30.84 10.40 25.67
CA VAL A 881 32.13 9.78 25.35
C VAL A 881 33.24 10.26 26.26
N ASN A 882 34.19 9.37 26.55
CA ASN A 882 35.31 9.64 27.44
C ASN A 882 36.39 10.45 26.71
N ILE A 883 36.71 11.62 27.24
CA ILE A 883 37.70 12.56 26.68
C ILE A 883 38.95 12.70 27.55
N VAL A 884 39.14 11.86 28.57
CA VAL A 884 40.33 11.89 29.43
C VAL A 884 41.60 11.82 28.58
N GLY A 885 42.58 12.67 28.89
CA GLY A 885 43.86 12.75 28.19
C GLY A 885 43.81 13.38 26.79
N ALA A 886 42.64 13.83 26.32
CA ALA A 886 42.53 14.54 25.05
C ALA A 886 43.05 15.98 25.15
N LYS A 887 43.85 16.40 24.17
CA LYS A 887 44.29 17.81 24.04
C LYS A 887 43.31 18.65 23.24
N MET A 888 42.63 18.05 22.26
CA MET A 888 41.64 18.72 21.41
C MET A 888 40.38 17.84 21.30
N LEU A 889 39.24 18.50 21.10
CA LEU A 889 37.95 17.89 20.77
C LEU A 889 37.48 18.43 19.42
N ARG A 890 37.05 17.56 18.50
CA ARG A 890 36.42 17.92 17.25
C ARG A 890 35.02 17.31 17.18
N LEU A 891 34.04 18.16 16.94
CA LEU A 891 32.69 17.76 16.51
C LEU A 891 32.65 17.85 14.99
N LEU A 892 32.18 16.80 14.32
CA LEU A 892 32.13 16.73 12.87
C LEU A 892 30.77 16.21 12.39
N CYS A 893 30.25 16.79 11.31
CA CYS A 893 29.04 16.35 10.62
C CYS A 893 29.33 16.18 9.13
N THR A 894 28.75 15.15 8.49
CA THR A 894 28.81 14.94 7.03
C THR A 894 27.43 15.09 6.39
N ASP A 895 27.36 15.13 5.07
CA ASP A 895 26.11 15.15 4.27
C ASP A 895 25.51 13.75 4.01
N ALA A 896 26.05 12.73 4.69
CA ALA A 896 25.68 11.32 4.54
C ALA A 896 25.61 10.79 3.08
N GLY A 897 26.28 11.47 2.13
CA GLY A 897 26.38 11.08 0.73
C GLY A 897 25.18 11.43 -0.16
N ASP A 898 24.22 12.26 0.30
CA ASP A 898 23.04 12.65 -0.49
C ASP A 898 22.87 14.17 -0.71
N SER A 899 23.96 14.96 -0.55
CA SER A 899 24.08 16.43 -0.65
C SER A 899 23.81 17.20 0.64
N ILE A 900 24.33 18.43 0.73
CA ILE A 900 24.25 19.27 1.95
C ILE A 900 22.84 19.83 2.27
N ASN A 901 21.79 19.45 1.55
CA ASN A 901 20.52 20.19 1.57
C ASN A 901 19.72 19.97 2.87
N SER A 902 19.57 21.02 3.67
CA SER A 902 18.85 21.01 4.96
C SER A 902 19.51 20.12 6.02
N ASP A 903 20.84 20.02 5.98
CA ASP A 903 21.64 19.23 6.92
C ASP A 903 21.95 20.02 8.20
N HIS A 904 20.89 20.54 8.82
CA HIS A 904 20.98 21.40 10.00
C HIS A 904 21.29 20.54 11.23
N ALA A 905 22.56 20.25 11.47
CA ALA A 905 23.01 19.32 12.50
C ALA A 905 23.11 20.02 13.86
N VAL A 906 22.18 19.72 14.75
CA VAL A 906 22.13 20.30 16.10
C VAL A 906 22.87 19.40 17.09
N TRP A 907 23.75 20.01 17.88
CA TRP A 907 24.41 19.45 19.05
C TRP A 907 23.84 20.12 20.31
N GLY A 908 22.64 19.70 20.71
CA GLY A 908 21.92 20.20 21.87
C GLY A 908 22.63 19.86 23.18
N LEU A 909 22.71 20.84 24.10
CA LEU A 909 23.35 20.74 25.41
C LEU A 909 24.78 20.18 25.36
N ALA A 910 25.50 20.43 24.27
CA ALA A 910 26.88 20.01 24.06
C ALA A 910 27.81 20.62 25.10
N ARG A 911 28.40 19.78 25.94
CA ARG A 911 29.16 20.21 27.12
C ARG A 911 30.27 19.24 27.55
N LEU A 912 31.18 19.76 28.36
CA LEU A 912 32.23 19.01 29.03
C LEU A 912 31.93 18.88 30.52
N GLU A 913 32.01 17.66 31.05
CA GLU A 913 31.80 17.33 32.46
C GLU A 913 33.03 16.69 33.10
#